data_AF-F0ZH71-F1
#
_entry.id   AF-F0ZH71-F1
#
_cell.length_a   1.000
_cell.length_b   1.000
_cell.length_c   1.000
_cell.angle_alpha   90.00
_cell.angle_beta   90.00
_cell.angle_gamma   90.00
#
_symmetry.space_group_name_H-M   'P 1'
#
loop_
_entity.id
_entity.type
_entity.pdbx_description
1 polymer ?
#
loop_
_entity_poly.entity_id
_entity_poly.type
_entity_poly.pdbx_seq_one_letter_code
_entity_poly.pdbx_strand_id
1 'polypeptide(L)'
;MDYSLVQAIKFGHIQIVKNHDIESLNNSRGLSGESYLHLGVASGNEAIVRYLIKILGDVDLMTIKDHEELTPLHWACLEGKHLALGAILEHSKRIGRLEAILNSRDVSGESPLYLCCLNGFYNGAKILLEQPSIDINIQSNNGNTPLHIAVINGHMNCIELLIQRGSLYNIKNNNNQTSKELWLKSSLSNNNSYLFYSKNDDKKNDFLNFNTHYKNNYNHDDTIINADSGNDNDYYIGAVLEYSPRIYNYRDPNETPLAYVLGNVKEYDEYARQAASQGAQIIVFPEYGLLGGAFATRDGVFPYLEIIPDPSESSSPIIPCNGDEFLNRTILQALSCIAIKNKIVMVVDMGDLQYCNNETDSNCPSDGRFQYNTQVAFSQKGEILAKYHKSHLYGESYFNPSIPPKPVVFTTDFNVTFGMLICFDILFQEPQQQLIQNYSIKNLVYSTEWVNVNYAYAREIQQSWSKLNNANVLAANIGSTSLVSGSGIYSNGNFLSSFLNPTTKPENKLLVSRIPKDPSIQAPSVNRKESGVPKDPSIQASSVNYKESNYQAFKHESFGSSVETPTSINATIVPFTIEPNQVNQSITSINNNFTCNFIYSTSSNVESGQLYSLISFSGFFNGFFYAQLCSASRCGSNDPESCFDNVFESQSIFENASIDGNFYDDYRIYPTVTTYPLTENYLKNYNLGDYSLNISDIKEYFVGMSLFAIQ
;
A
#
# COMPACT_ATOMS: atom_id res chain seq x y z
N MET A 1 -27.84 24.85 -28.38
CA MET A 1 -26.40 24.53 -28.54
C MET A 1 -26.20 23.57 -29.72
N ASP A 2 -25.04 23.63 -30.38
CA ASP A 2 -24.63 22.67 -31.40
C ASP A 2 -24.34 21.32 -30.74
N TYR A 3 -25.05 20.27 -31.16
CA TYR A 3 -24.93 18.94 -30.58
C TYR A 3 -23.51 18.36 -30.70
N SER A 4 -22.85 18.55 -31.85
CA SER A 4 -21.52 18.01 -32.10
C SER A 4 -20.47 18.65 -31.21
N LEU A 5 -20.59 19.96 -30.98
CA LEU A 5 -19.74 20.72 -30.08
C LEU A 5 -20.00 20.38 -28.61
N VAL A 6 -21.26 20.18 -28.21
CA VAL A 6 -21.61 19.70 -26.86
C VAL A 6 -20.95 18.34 -26.59
N GLN A 7 -21.03 17.39 -27.54
CA GLN A 7 -20.38 16.09 -27.37
C GLN A 7 -18.85 16.22 -27.33
N ALA A 8 -18.26 17.07 -28.18
CA ALA A 8 -16.83 17.32 -28.15
C ALA A 8 -16.34 17.87 -26.81
N ILE A 9 -17.10 18.79 -26.19
CA ILE A 9 -16.78 19.35 -24.87
C ILE A 9 -16.94 18.30 -23.77
N LYS A 10 -18.03 17.53 -23.80
CA LYS A 10 -18.31 16.47 -22.81
C LYS A 10 -17.26 15.35 -22.83
N PHE A 11 -16.78 14.97 -24.01
CA PHE A 11 -15.81 13.88 -24.18
C PHE A 11 -14.35 14.35 -24.31
N GLY A 12 -14.05 15.64 -24.11
CA GLY A 12 -12.66 16.12 -24.04
C GLY A 12 -11.96 16.31 -25.39
N HIS A 13 -12.68 16.36 -26.52
CA HIS A 13 -12.10 16.48 -27.86
C HIS A 13 -11.74 17.93 -28.22
N ILE A 14 -10.71 18.48 -27.57
CA ILE A 14 -10.30 19.90 -27.70
C ILE A 14 -10.05 20.38 -29.13
N GLN A 15 -9.56 19.53 -30.03
CA GLN A 15 -9.31 19.93 -31.43
C GLN A 15 -10.62 20.21 -32.18
N ILE A 16 -11.69 19.47 -31.88
CA ILE A 16 -13.01 19.72 -32.44
C ILE A 16 -13.58 21.03 -31.87
N VAL A 17 -13.38 21.28 -30.58
CA VAL A 17 -13.77 22.55 -29.92
C VAL A 17 -13.05 23.75 -30.53
N LYS A 18 -11.77 23.60 -30.90
CA LYS A 18 -10.96 24.66 -31.54
C LYS A 18 -11.40 25.01 -32.96
N ASN A 19 -12.02 24.07 -33.68
CA ASN A 19 -12.41 24.23 -35.08
C ASN A 19 -13.82 24.82 -35.26
N HIS A 20 -14.55 25.10 -34.17
CA HIS A 20 -15.90 25.69 -34.21
C HIS A 20 -15.88 27.22 -34.11
N ASP A 21 -16.92 27.86 -34.67
CA ASP A 21 -17.05 29.32 -34.73
C ASP A 21 -17.27 29.97 -33.34
N ILE A 22 -16.47 31.01 -33.08
CA ILE A 22 -16.29 31.69 -31.80
C ILE A 22 -17.55 32.48 -31.37
N GLU A 23 -18.28 33.10 -32.30
CA GLU A 23 -19.47 33.89 -31.96
C GLU A 23 -20.63 33.01 -31.44
N SER A 24 -20.71 31.75 -31.87
CA SER A 24 -21.74 30.81 -31.42
C SER A 24 -21.57 30.36 -29.96
N LEU A 25 -20.33 30.41 -29.43
CA LEU A 25 -19.95 29.91 -28.11
C LEU A 25 -20.46 30.80 -26.96
N ASN A 26 -20.61 32.10 -27.19
CA ASN A 26 -20.96 33.05 -26.12
C ASN A 26 -22.48 33.14 -25.85
N ASN A 27 -23.30 32.96 -26.88
CA ASN A 27 -24.75 33.19 -26.80
C ASN A 27 -25.60 31.92 -26.72
N SER A 28 -25.02 30.76 -27.06
CA SER A 28 -25.75 29.50 -26.97
C SER A 28 -25.98 29.10 -25.51
N ARG A 29 -27.21 28.66 -25.21
CA ARG A 29 -27.59 28.07 -23.93
C ARG A 29 -28.17 26.68 -24.15
N GLY A 30 -27.94 25.79 -23.19
CA GLY A 30 -28.57 24.47 -23.14
C GLY A 30 -29.98 24.55 -22.55
N LEU A 31 -30.60 23.39 -22.29
CA LEU A 31 -31.99 23.31 -21.83
C LEU A 31 -32.15 23.82 -20.39
N SER A 32 -31.10 23.69 -19.57
CA SER A 32 -31.06 24.19 -18.19
C SER A 32 -30.42 25.57 -18.10
N GLY A 33 -30.18 26.25 -19.23
CA GLY A 33 -29.50 27.54 -19.27
C GLY A 33 -27.99 27.43 -19.17
N GLU A 34 -27.42 26.22 -19.19
CA GLU A 34 -25.98 26.02 -19.09
C GLU A 34 -25.27 26.61 -20.33
N SER A 35 -24.02 27.03 -20.15
CA SER A 35 -23.16 27.57 -21.21
C SER A 35 -22.13 26.51 -21.61
N TYR A 36 -21.40 26.72 -22.70
CA TYR A 36 -20.31 25.80 -23.04
C TYR A 36 -19.21 25.79 -21.99
N LEU A 37 -19.02 26.89 -21.24
CA LEU A 37 -18.12 26.93 -20.10
C LEU A 37 -18.65 26.04 -18.96
N HIS A 38 -19.95 26.07 -18.65
CA HIS A 38 -20.55 25.12 -17.70
C HIS A 38 -20.29 23.66 -18.12
N LEU A 39 -20.51 23.33 -19.39
CA LEU A 39 -20.24 21.99 -19.92
C LEU A 39 -18.75 21.62 -19.89
N GLY A 40 -17.85 22.57 -20.14
CA GLY A 40 -16.41 22.37 -20.04
C GLY A 40 -15.95 22.17 -18.60
N VAL A 41 -16.55 22.89 -17.65
CA VAL A 41 -16.34 22.66 -16.22
C VAL A 41 -16.82 21.26 -15.84
N ALA A 42 -18.04 20.88 -16.21
CA ALA A 42 -18.61 19.56 -15.93
C ALA A 42 -17.79 18.41 -16.53
N SER A 43 -17.14 18.60 -17.69
CA SER A 43 -16.28 17.56 -18.27
C SER A 43 -14.95 17.36 -17.52
N GLY A 44 -14.56 18.30 -16.66
CA GLY A 44 -13.30 18.24 -15.90
C GLY A 44 -12.05 18.44 -16.74
N ASN A 45 -12.17 18.78 -18.03
CA ASN A 45 -11.04 18.95 -18.92
C ASN A 45 -10.50 20.39 -18.83
N GLU A 46 -9.40 20.56 -18.08
CA GLU A 46 -8.79 21.88 -17.85
C GLU A 46 -8.41 22.60 -19.15
N ALA A 47 -7.90 21.87 -20.15
CA ALA A 47 -7.49 22.47 -21.42
C ALA A 47 -8.68 23.07 -22.17
N ILE A 48 -9.85 22.44 -22.11
CA ILE A 48 -11.10 22.98 -22.66
C ILE A 48 -11.58 24.18 -21.84
N VAL A 49 -11.59 24.09 -20.51
CA VAL A 49 -11.98 25.21 -19.63
C VAL A 49 -11.11 26.44 -19.89
N ARG A 50 -9.78 26.27 -19.93
CA ARG A 50 -8.83 27.34 -20.24
C ARG A 50 -9.02 27.90 -21.65
N TYR A 51 -9.29 27.04 -22.63
CA TYR A 51 -9.56 27.49 -24.00
C TYR A 51 -10.85 28.32 -24.08
N LEU A 52 -11.94 27.86 -23.44
CA LEU A 52 -13.21 28.57 -23.40
C LEU A 52 -13.09 29.91 -22.66
N ILE A 53 -12.41 29.94 -21.50
CA ILE A 53 -12.10 31.19 -20.77
C ILE A 53 -11.27 32.13 -21.64
N LYS A 54 -10.26 31.61 -22.37
CA LYS A 54 -9.46 32.41 -23.29
C LYS A 54 -10.30 33.04 -24.41
N ILE A 55 -11.24 32.30 -24.98
CA ILE A 55 -12.16 32.83 -26.00
C ILE A 55 -13.10 33.89 -25.41
N LEU A 56 -13.57 33.68 -24.18
CA LEU A 56 -14.43 34.61 -23.46
C LEU A 56 -13.74 35.94 -23.14
N GLY A 57 -12.41 36.06 -23.29
CA GLY A 57 -11.68 37.32 -23.11
C GLY A 57 -11.79 37.82 -21.67
N ASP A 58 -12.24 39.06 -21.48
CA ASP A 58 -12.40 39.72 -20.16
C ASP A 58 -13.84 39.65 -19.60
N VAL A 59 -14.65 38.72 -20.09
CA VAL A 59 -16.02 38.53 -19.58
C VAL A 59 -16.01 38.20 -18.09
N ASP A 60 -16.90 38.86 -17.35
CA ASP A 60 -17.15 38.55 -15.95
C ASP A 60 -17.90 37.22 -15.83
N LEU A 61 -17.24 36.19 -15.30
CA LEU A 61 -17.81 34.85 -15.19
C LEU A 61 -19.02 34.81 -14.24
N MET A 62 -19.21 35.82 -13.39
CA MET A 62 -20.44 36.01 -12.60
C MET A 62 -21.70 36.21 -13.44
N THR A 63 -21.56 36.75 -14.66
CA THR A 63 -22.70 36.99 -15.56
C THR A 63 -23.08 35.75 -16.36
N ILE A 64 -22.24 34.70 -16.30
CA ILE A 64 -22.51 33.42 -16.94
C ILE A 64 -23.24 32.56 -15.91
N LYS A 65 -24.55 32.48 -16.02
CA LYS A 65 -25.41 31.73 -15.11
C LYS A 65 -26.31 30.77 -15.89
N ASP A 66 -26.61 29.63 -15.28
CA ASP A 66 -27.69 28.76 -15.75
C ASP A 66 -29.06 29.19 -15.19
N HIS A 67 -30.11 28.40 -15.42
CA HIS A 67 -31.46 28.72 -14.94
C HIS A 67 -31.60 28.63 -13.41
N GLU A 68 -30.67 27.97 -12.71
CA GLU A 68 -30.59 27.93 -11.25
C GLU A 68 -29.66 29.02 -10.69
N GLU A 69 -29.28 29.97 -11.54
CA GLU A 69 -28.31 31.02 -11.23
C GLU A 69 -26.91 30.51 -10.86
N LEU A 70 -26.60 29.24 -11.12
CA LEU A 70 -25.29 28.68 -10.87
C LEU A 70 -24.28 29.24 -11.86
N THR A 71 -23.15 29.71 -11.33
CA THR A 71 -22.01 30.17 -12.13
C THR A 71 -21.08 29.00 -12.48
N PRO A 72 -20.08 29.17 -13.37
CA PRO A 72 -19.07 28.14 -13.61
C PRO A 72 -18.32 27.73 -12.34
N LEU A 73 -18.17 28.66 -11.38
CA LEU A 73 -17.55 28.35 -10.08
C LEU A 73 -18.45 27.46 -9.21
N HIS A 74 -19.78 27.69 -9.24
CA HIS A 74 -20.73 26.81 -8.58
C HIS A 74 -20.69 25.40 -9.19
N TRP A 75 -20.72 25.28 -10.53
CA TRP A 75 -20.61 23.98 -11.21
C TRP A 75 -19.29 23.27 -10.86
N ALA A 76 -18.19 24.01 -10.78
CA ALA A 76 -16.90 23.43 -10.41
C ALA A 76 -16.91 22.87 -8.97
N CYS A 77 -17.59 23.53 -8.03
CA CYS A 77 -17.77 23.05 -6.67
C CYS A 77 -18.80 21.91 -6.56
N LEU A 78 -19.92 22.02 -7.27
CA LEU A 78 -20.99 21.01 -7.29
C LEU A 78 -20.49 19.69 -7.88
N GLU A 79 -19.77 19.74 -9.01
CA GLU A 79 -19.32 18.56 -9.76
C GLU A 79 -17.93 18.03 -9.32
N GLY A 80 -17.31 18.65 -8.30
CA GLY A 80 -16.00 18.22 -7.77
C GLY A 80 -14.81 18.46 -8.72
N LYS A 81 -14.87 19.50 -9.56
CA LYS A 81 -13.91 19.71 -10.67
C LYS A 81 -12.79 20.67 -10.30
N HIS A 82 -11.84 20.18 -9.49
CA HIS A 82 -10.73 20.99 -8.96
C HIS A 82 -9.85 21.68 -10.00
N LEU A 83 -9.61 21.05 -11.16
CA LEU A 83 -8.80 21.65 -12.23
C LEU A 83 -9.48 22.85 -12.90
N ALA A 84 -10.82 22.91 -12.88
CA ALA A 84 -11.57 24.06 -13.41
C ALA A 84 -11.52 25.26 -12.46
N LEU A 85 -11.44 25.04 -11.14
CA LEU A 85 -11.38 26.11 -10.13
C LEU A 85 -10.19 27.04 -10.36
N GLY A 86 -9.01 26.48 -10.60
CA GLY A 86 -7.79 27.27 -10.83
C GLY A 86 -7.95 28.27 -11.98
N ALA A 87 -8.40 27.80 -13.15
CA ALA A 87 -8.59 28.63 -14.32
C ALA A 87 -9.68 29.71 -14.13
N ILE A 88 -10.79 29.38 -13.46
CA ILE A 88 -11.88 30.31 -13.16
C ILE A 88 -11.41 31.40 -12.18
N LEU A 89 -10.71 31.02 -11.11
CA LEU A 89 -10.22 31.94 -10.08
C LEU A 89 -9.09 32.83 -10.62
N GLU A 90 -8.16 32.27 -11.39
CA GLU A 90 -7.07 33.00 -12.05
C GLU A 90 -7.64 34.09 -12.97
N HIS A 91 -8.59 33.72 -13.82
CA HIS A 91 -9.26 34.67 -14.71
C HIS A 91 -10.03 35.74 -13.93
N SER A 92 -10.82 35.34 -12.93
CA SER A 92 -11.61 36.27 -12.11
C SER A 92 -10.72 37.23 -11.31
N LYS A 93 -9.55 36.75 -10.85
CA LYS A 93 -8.51 37.58 -10.21
C LYS A 93 -7.91 38.56 -11.20
N ARG A 94 -7.58 38.12 -12.42
CA ARG A 94 -7.00 38.95 -13.48
C ARG A 94 -7.89 40.13 -13.88
N ILE A 95 -9.21 39.93 -13.93
CA ILE A 95 -10.17 40.99 -14.29
C ILE A 95 -10.75 41.76 -13.09
N GLY A 96 -10.28 41.49 -11.87
CA GLY A 96 -10.74 42.20 -10.66
C GLY A 96 -12.15 41.84 -10.18
N ARG A 97 -12.64 40.63 -10.48
CA ARG A 97 -13.98 40.12 -10.12
C ARG A 97 -13.96 38.93 -9.16
N LEU A 98 -12.80 38.63 -8.55
CA LEU A 98 -12.60 37.48 -7.66
C LEU A 98 -13.56 37.46 -6.46
N GLU A 99 -13.71 38.57 -5.74
CA GLU A 99 -14.60 38.63 -4.56
C GLU A 99 -16.06 38.36 -4.93
N ALA A 100 -16.51 38.93 -6.05
CA ALA A 100 -17.87 38.79 -6.53
C ALA A 100 -18.21 37.32 -6.83
N ILE A 101 -17.33 36.60 -7.53
CA ILE A 101 -17.57 35.20 -7.90
C ILE A 101 -17.47 34.24 -6.72
N LEU A 102 -16.52 34.46 -5.79
CA LEU A 102 -16.32 33.60 -4.62
C LEU A 102 -17.54 33.56 -3.70
N ASN A 103 -18.19 34.72 -3.54
CA ASN A 103 -19.31 34.91 -2.62
C ASN A 103 -20.66 34.97 -3.35
N SER A 104 -20.68 34.51 -4.60
CA SER A 104 -21.91 34.41 -5.39
C SER A 104 -22.90 33.43 -4.75
N ARG A 105 -24.19 33.61 -5.08
CA ARG A 105 -25.28 32.81 -4.54
C ARG A 105 -26.18 32.37 -5.68
N ASP A 106 -26.55 31.10 -5.68
CA ASP A 106 -27.53 30.52 -6.59
C ASP A 106 -28.98 30.85 -6.17
N VAL A 107 -29.99 30.28 -6.86
CA VAL A 107 -31.41 30.47 -6.51
C VAL A 107 -31.77 29.98 -5.11
N SER A 108 -31.03 29.01 -4.57
CA SER A 108 -31.16 28.47 -3.21
C SER A 108 -30.37 29.28 -2.18
N GLY A 109 -29.69 30.35 -2.60
CA GLY A 109 -28.84 31.18 -1.76
C GLY A 109 -27.52 30.52 -1.40
N GLU A 110 -27.19 29.38 -2.01
CA GLU A 110 -26.00 28.56 -1.74
C GLU A 110 -24.79 29.15 -2.45
N SER A 111 -23.66 29.24 -1.75
CA SER A 111 -22.40 29.74 -2.31
C SER A 111 -21.58 28.61 -2.92
N PRO A 112 -20.55 28.91 -3.75
CA PRO A 112 -19.63 27.89 -4.21
C PRO A 112 -19.01 27.08 -3.06
N LEU A 113 -18.60 27.75 -1.98
CA LEU A 113 -18.08 27.06 -0.78
C LEU A 113 -19.13 26.15 -0.13
N TYR A 114 -20.41 26.56 -0.11
CA TYR A 114 -21.50 25.72 0.37
C TYR A 114 -21.62 24.46 -0.48
N LEU A 115 -21.64 24.56 -1.81
CA LEU A 115 -21.74 23.40 -2.72
C LEU A 115 -20.53 22.48 -2.61
N CYS A 116 -19.33 23.05 -2.47
CA CYS A 116 -18.12 22.31 -2.17
C CYS A 116 -18.29 21.51 -0.86
N CYS A 117 -18.90 22.08 0.17
CA CYS A 117 -19.14 21.41 1.45
C CYS A 117 -20.32 20.42 1.43
N LEU A 118 -21.34 20.66 0.61
CA LEU A 118 -22.49 19.77 0.40
C LEU A 118 -22.05 18.41 -0.16
N ASN A 119 -21.14 18.42 -1.13
CA ASN A 119 -20.62 17.22 -1.80
C ASN A 119 -19.31 16.68 -1.21
N GLY A 120 -18.86 17.20 -0.06
CA GLY A 120 -17.62 16.74 0.58
C GLY A 120 -16.34 17.07 -0.19
N PHE A 121 -16.40 18.02 -1.12
CA PHE A 121 -15.29 18.45 -1.97
C PHE A 121 -14.28 19.32 -1.21
N TYR A 122 -13.50 18.66 -0.35
CA TYR A 122 -12.50 19.27 0.52
C TYR A 122 -11.47 20.12 -0.25
N ASN A 123 -10.94 19.61 -1.37
CA ASN A 123 -9.91 20.33 -2.12
C ASN A 123 -10.46 21.64 -2.72
N GLY A 124 -11.69 21.63 -3.22
CA GLY A 124 -12.35 22.84 -3.69
C GLY A 124 -12.61 23.82 -2.56
N ALA A 125 -13.14 23.33 -1.43
CA ALA A 125 -13.33 24.15 -0.23
C ALA A 125 -12.00 24.77 0.23
N LYS A 126 -10.89 24.02 0.23
CA LYS A 126 -9.56 24.50 0.60
C LYS A 126 -9.07 25.60 -0.34
N ILE A 127 -9.17 25.40 -1.66
CA ILE A 127 -8.77 26.39 -2.67
C ILE A 127 -9.57 27.69 -2.51
N LEU A 128 -10.89 27.59 -2.28
CA LEU A 128 -11.73 28.76 -2.03
C LEU A 128 -11.36 29.48 -0.72
N LEU A 129 -11.11 28.72 0.35
CA LEU A 129 -10.73 29.23 1.67
C LEU A 129 -9.32 29.82 1.75
N GLU A 130 -8.49 29.62 0.73
CA GLU A 130 -7.20 30.28 0.55
C GLU A 130 -7.32 31.63 -0.15
N GLN A 131 -8.49 31.96 -0.71
CA GLN A 131 -8.69 33.26 -1.33
C GLN A 131 -8.95 34.34 -0.27
N PRO A 132 -8.36 35.54 -0.42
CA PRO A 132 -8.34 36.55 0.64
C PRO A 132 -9.70 37.19 0.96
N SER A 133 -10.69 37.03 0.08
CA SER A 133 -11.99 37.70 0.15
C SER A 133 -13.18 36.74 0.25
N ILE A 134 -12.93 35.48 0.63
CA ILE A 134 -13.98 34.47 0.80
C ILE A 134 -14.76 34.69 2.10
N ASP A 135 -16.09 34.74 2.02
CA ASP A 135 -16.96 34.68 3.19
C ASP A 135 -17.31 33.22 3.49
N ILE A 136 -16.68 32.69 4.54
CA ILE A 136 -16.82 31.31 5.01
C ILE A 136 -18.21 30.99 5.60
N ASN A 137 -19.02 32.02 5.89
CA ASN A 137 -20.26 31.88 6.68
C ASN A 137 -21.53 32.23 5.90
N ILE A 138 -21.48 32.36 4.57
CA ILE A 138 -22.67 32.64 3.74
C ILE A 138 -23.80 31.63 4.02
N GLN A 139 -24.99 32.13 4.35
CA GLN A 139 -26.15 31.30 4.60
C GLN A 139 -26.97 31.06 3.32
N SER A 140 -27.38 29.82 3.09
CA SER A 140 -28.40 29.47 2.11
C SER A 140 -29.77 30.05 2.51
N ASN A 141 -30.77 29.96 1.64
CA ASN A 141 -32.14 30.41 1.92
C ASN A 141 -32.77 29.65 3.11
N ASN A 142 -32.25 28.46 3.44
CA ASN A 142 -32.63 27.69 4.63
C ASN A 142 -31.85 28.11 5.90
N GLY A 143 -31.00 29.13 5.81
CA GLY A 143 -30.15 29.61 6.90
C GLY A 143 -28.93 28.71 7.18
N ASN A 144 -28.67 27.67 6.38
CA ASN A 144 -27.52 26.78 6.59
C ASN A 144 -26.24 27.44 6.06
N THR A 145 -25.17 27.43 6.85
CA THR A 145 -23.80 27.81 6.42
C THR A 145 -23.09 26.60 5.79
N PRO A 146 -21.92 26.78 5.14
CA PRO A 146 -21.09 25.66 4.69
C PRO A 146 -20.77 24.65 5.81
N LEU A 147 -20.62 25.13 7.05
CA LEU A 147 -20.39 24.25 8.21
C LEU A 147 -21.64 23.47 8.63
N HIS A 148 -22.84 24.04 8.50
CA HIS A 148 -24.08 23.29 8.73
C HIS A 148 -24.18 22.12 7.76
N ILE A 149 -23.99 22.39 6.46
CA ILE A 149 -24.19 21.36 5.44
C ILE A 149 -23.11 20.28 5.47
N ALA A 150 -21.86 20.65 5.81
CA ALA A 150 -20.79 19.69 6.06
C ALA A 150 -21.12 18.76 7.24
N VAL A 151 -21.66 19.31 8.34
CA VAL A 151 -22.10 18.54 9.52
C VAL A 151 -23.30 17.64 9.20
N ILE A 152 -24.31 18.15 8.49
CA ILE A 152 -25.52 17.39 8.12
C ILE A 152 -25.17 16.17 7.26
N ASN A 153 -24.23 16.32 6.32
CA ASN A 153 -23.82 15.24 5.42
C ASN A 153 -22.63 14.41 5.95
N GLY A 154 -22.05 14.78 7.09
CA GLY A 154 -20.98 14.04 7.74
C GLY A 154 -19.60 14.14 7.06
N HIS A 155 -19.35 15.22 6.31
CA HIS A 155 -18.10 15.44 5.59
C HIS A 155 -16.98 15.95 6.50
N MET A 156 -16.39 15.06 7.30
CA MET A 156 -15.48 15.40 8.39
C MET A 156 -14.31 16.32 7.97
N ASN A 157 -13.69 16.06 6.81
CA ASN A 157 -12.59 16.89 6.30
C ASN A 157 -13.03 18.35 6.05
N CYS A 158 -14.24 18.57 5.54
CA CYS A 158 -14.80 19.92 5.36
C CYS A 158 -15.13 20.56 6.71
N ILE A 159 -15.65 19.79 7.68
CA ILE A 159 -15.95 20.29 9.02
C ILE A 159 -14.66 20.77 9.71
N GLU A 160 -13.61 19.95 9.69
CA GLU A 160 -12.29 20.31 10.26
C GLU A 160 -11.70 21.53 9.57
N LEU A 161 -11.69 21.55 8.23
CA LEU A 161 -11.18 22.66 7.43
C LEU A 161 -11.89 23.98 7.75
N LEU A 162 -13.22 23.96 7.76
CA LEU A 162 -14.03 25.15 8.03
C LEU A 162 -13.77 25.69 9.44
N ILE A 163 -13.69 24.81 10.45
CA ILE A 163 -13.38 25.21 11.82
C ILE A 163 -11.96 25.80 11.92
N GLN A 164 -10.97 25.15 11.30
CA GLN A 164 -9.59 25.64 11.25
C GLN A 164 -9.48 27.02 10.58
N ARG A 165 -10.29 27.28 9.56
CA ARG A 165 -10.35 28.56 8.84
C ARG A 165 -11.31 29.58 9.48
N GLY A 166 -11.79 29.30 10.69
CA GLY A 166 -12.55 30.26 11.50
C GLY A 166 -14.03 30.35 11.20
N SER A 167 -14.64 29.28 10.65
CA SER A 167 -16.09 29.22 10.45
C SER A 167 -16.84 29.31 11.77
N LEU A 168 -17.93 30.07 11.78
CA LEU A 168 -18.74 30.30 12.97
C LEU A 168 -19.71 29.13 13.18
N TYR A 169 -19.47 28.35 14.23
CA TYR A 169 -20.31 27.20 14.59
C TYR A 169 -21.60 27.56 15.34
N ASN A 170 -21.79 28.83 15.70
CA ASN A 170 -22.90 29.34 16.51
C ASN A 170 -23.97 30.10 15.70
N ILE A 171 -23.81 30.21 14.39
CA ILE A 171 -24.85 30.75 13.49
C ILE A 171 -26.05 29.80 13.53
N LYS A 172 -27.27 30.35 13.58
CA LYS A 172 -28.51 29.57 13.56
C LYS A 172 -29.09 29.51 12.15
N ASN A 173 -29.50 28.33 11.72
CA ASN A 173 -30.33 28.15 10.54
C ASN A 173 -31.81 28.48 10.80
N ASN A 174 -32.67 28.35 9.78
CA ASN A 174 -34.10 28.67 9.91
C ASN A 174 -34.86 27.74 10.88
N ASN A 175 -34.27 26.58 11.22
CA ASN A 175 -34.79 25.68 12.25
C ASN A 175 -34.30 26.03 13.67
N ASN A 176 -33.65 27.20 13.85
CA ASN A 176 -32.99 27.62 15.08
C ASN A 176 -31.88 26.68 15.57
N GLN A 177 -31.28 25.88 14.67
CA GLN A 177 -30.21 24.94 14.99
C GLN A 177 -28.85 25.54 14.60
N THR A 178 -27.86 25.39 15.46
CA THR A 178 -26.46 25.70 15.14
C THR A 178 -25.72 24.48 14.57
N SER A 179 -24.61 24.68 13.84
CA SER A 179 -23.79 23.56 13.35
C SER A 179 -23.26 22.70 14.50
N LYS A 180 -22.94 23.32 15.65
CA LYS A 180 -22.55 22.62 16.88
C LYS A 180 -23.68 21.72 17.41
N GLU A 181 -24.91 22.22 17.48
CA GLU A 181 -26.06 21.42 17.95
C GLU A 181 -26.41 20.28 17.00
N LEU A 182 -26.28 20.50 15.69
CA LEU A 182 -26.45 19.45 14.68
C LEU A 182 -25.38 18.36 14.82
N TRP A 183 -24.13 18.76 15.06
CA TRP A 183 -23.02 17.83 15.29
C TRP A 183 -23.24 16.97 16.52
N LEU A 184 -23.64 17.58 17.64
CA LEU A 184 -23.91 16.85 18.90
C LEU A 184 -25.08 15.87 18.79
N LYS A 185 -25.98 16.05 17.82
CA LYS A 185 -27.11 15.14 17.55
C LYS A 185 -26.77 14.05 16.54
N SER A 186 -25.67 14.17 15.81
CA SER A 186 -25.27 13.17 14.80
C SER A 186 -24.46 12.04 15.43
N SER A 187 -24.43 10.87 14.77
CA SER A 187 -23.62 9.71 15.18
C SER A 187 -22.11 9.99 15.24
N LEU A 188 -21.66 11.10 14.65
CA LEU A 188 -20.26 11.53 14.59
C LEU A 188 -19.76 12.13 15.92
N SER A 189 -20.67 12.60 16.78
CA SER A 189 -20.34 13.16 18.10
C SER A 189 -19.65 12.18 19.04
N ASN A 190 -19.91 10.87 18.88
CA ASN A 190 -19.33 9.82 19.72
C ASN A 190 -17.84 9.55 19.44
N ASN A 191 -17.34 9.92 18.26
CA ASN A 191 -15.94 9.72 17.88
C ASN A 191 -15.07 10.99 18.07
N ASN A 192 -15.67 12.18 18.11
CA ASN A 192 -14.95 13.46 18.02
C ASN A 192 -15.63 14.57 18.85
N SER A 193 -15.90 14.31 20.13
CA SER A 193 -16.63 15.23 21.03
C SER A 193 -15.92 16.57 21.29
N TYR A 194 -14.64 16.69 20.95
CA TYR A 194 -13.79 17.85 21.24
C TYR A 194 -13.75 18.92 20.12
N LEU A 195 -14.30 18.64 18.93
CA LEU A 195 -14.11 19.47 17.73
C LEU A 195 -14.63 20.91 17.83
N PHE A 196 -15.67 21.14 18.64
CA PHE A 196 -16.29 22.46 18.87
C PHE A 196 -15.90 23.10 20.22
N TYR A 197 -14.89 22.55 20.90
CA TYR A 197 -14.38 23.08 22.17
C TYR A 197 -12.98 23.64 21.97
N SER A 198 -12.91 24.86 21.42
CA SER A 198 -11.71 25.69 21.44
C SER A 198 -12.07 27.14 21.19
N LYS A 199 -11.50 28.02 22.02
CA LYS A 199 -11.63 29.49 22.07
C LYS A 199 -12.94 30.03 22.63
N ASN A 200 -12.94 30.22 23.96
CA ASN A 200 -13.20 31.53 24.56
C ASN A 200 -12.70 31.48 26.00
N ASP A 201 -11.46 31.92 26.19
CA ASP A 201 -11.08 32.82 27.28
C ASP A 201 -9.69 33.40 26.97
N ASP A 202 -9.58 34.72 27.08
CA ASP A 202 -8.50 35.54 26.57
C ASP A 202 -7.11 35.21 27.14
N LYS A 203 -6.13 34.96 26.26
CA LYS A 203 -4.75 35.53 26.20
C LYS A 203 -3.77 34.63 25.42
N LYS A 204 -3.05 35.25 24.47
CA LYS A 204 -1.79 34.87 23.78
C LYS A 204 -1.25 33.41 23.88
N ASN A 205 -0.97 32.87 22.69
CA ASN A 205 0.03 31.83 22.33
C ASN A 205 0.09 30.54 23.16
N ASP A 206 -0.37 29.43 22.57
CA ASP A 206 0.36 28.14 22.46
C ASP A 206 -0.50 27.15 21.66
N PHE A 207 -0.03 26.70 20.48
CA PHE A 207 -0.59 25.54 19.77
C PHE A 207 0.18 24.30 20.26
N LEU A 208 -0.34 23.65 21.30
CA LEU A 208 0.21 22.42 21.87
C LEU A 208 -0.90 21.40 22.12
N ASN A 209 -0.65 20.19 21.62
CA ASN A 209 -1.24 18.90 21.99
C ASN A 209 -2.76 18.71 21.91
N PHE A 210 -3.19 17.98 20.87
CA PHE A 210 -4.35 17.08 20.97
C PHE A 210 -3.91 15.66 20.60
N ASN A 211 -3.43 14.92 21.61
CA ASN A 211 -3.24 13.48 21.54
C ASN A 211 -3.58 12.87 22.91
N THR A 212 -4.86 12.87 23.29
CA THR A 212 -5.39 12.15 24.45
C THR A 212 -6.88 11.89 24.25
N HIS A 213 -7.24 10.83 23.53
CA HIS A 213 -8.40 9.95 23.81
C HIS A 213 -8.62 8.90 22.70
N TYR A 214 -7.63 8.04 22.48
CA TYR A 214 -7.84 6.66 22.00
C TYR A 214 -6.83 5.76 22.72
N LYS A 215 -6.99 5.69 24.04
CA LYS A 215 -6.57 4.53 24.83
C LYS A 215 -7.84 3.74 25.15
N ASN A 216 -7.75 2.43 24.97
CA ASN A 216 -8.71 1.37 25.31
C ASN A 216 -9.63 0.92 24.17
N ASN A 217 -9.10 0.06 23.30
CA ASN A 217 -9.48 -1.36 23.27
C ASN A 217 -8.72 -2.09 22.16
N TYR A 218 -7.40 -2.23 22.33
CA TYR A 218 -6.63 -3.31 21.71
C TYR A 218 -5.68 -3.82 22.78
N ASN A 219 -5.68 -5.13 23.00
CA ASN A 219 -4.87 -5.78 24.02
C ASN A 219 -3.41 -5.40 23.81
N HIS A 220 -2.87 -4.67 24.77
CA HIS A 220 -1.46 -4.34 24.90
C HIS A 220 -0.67 -5.65 25.10
N ASP A 221 0.10 -6.06 24.09
CA ASP A 221 1.33 -6.81 24.31
C ASP A 221 2.47 -5.79 24.41
N ASP A 222 2.57 -5.15 25.58
CA ASP A 222 3.71 -4.32 25.94
C ASP A 222 4.93 -5.24 26.16
N THR A 223 5.63 -5.57 25.08
CA THR A 223 7.02 -6.03 25.18
C THR A 223 7.92 -4.81 25.28
N ILE A 224 8.06 -4.30 26.52
CA ILE A 224 9.19 -3.44 26.86
C ILE A 224 10.45 -4.31 26.66
N ILE A 225 11.22 -4.02 25.61
CA ILE A 225 12.54 -4.61 25.40
C ILE A 225 13.42 -4.12 26.55
N ASN A 226 13.55 -4.94 27.60
CA ASN A 226 14.57 -4.72 28.62
C ASN A 226 15.92 -4.76 27.91
N ALA A 227 16.66 -3.65 27.97
CA ALA A 227 18.01 -3.53 27.47
C ALA A 227 18.89 -4.57 28.19
N ASP A 228 19.13 -5.68 27.51
CA ASP A 228 20.06 -6.68 27.98
C ASP A 228 21.50 -6.21 27.71
N SER A 229 22.40 -6.65 28.57
CA SER A 229 23.79 -6.19 28.81
C SER A 229 24.80 -6.31 27.64
N GLY A 230 24.37 -6.21 26.38
CA GLY A 230 25.24 -6.10 25.20
C GLY A 230 25.67 -4.66 24.94
N ASN A 231 26.87 -4.47 24.38
CA ASN A 231 27.35 -3.16 23.96
C ASN A 231 26.38 -2.56 22.94
N ASP A 232 25.73 -1.45 23.27
CA ASP A 232 24.57 -0.93 22.52
C ASP A 232 24.90 -0.54 21.07
N ASN A 233 26.20 -0.43 20.76
CA ASN A 233 26.71 -0.14 19.42
C ASN A 233 26.61 -1.31 18.43
N ASP A 234 26.44 -2.54 18.90
CA ASP A 234 26.39 -3.75 18.05
C ASP A 234 25.00 -4.06 17.50
N TYR A 235 23.99 -3.29 17.92
CA TYR A 235 22.59 -3.48 17.55
C TYR A 235 21.99 -2.20 16.99
N TYR A 236 20.85 -2.35 16.32
CA TYR A 236 19.95 -1.26 15.97
C TYR A 236 18.51 -1.69 16.22
N ILE A 237 17.60 -0.74 16.37
CA ILE A 237 16.16 -1.04 16.44
C ILE A 237 15.57 -0.83 15.05
N GLY A 238 15.00 -1.88 14.47
CA GLY A 238 14.34 -1.85 13.16
C GLY A 238 12.84 -2.11 13.29
N ALA A 239 12.08 -1.58 12.35
CA ALA A 239 10.66 -1.80 12.24
C ALA A 239 10.24 -2.24 10.83
N VAL A 240 9.18 -3.03 10.74
CA VAL A 240 8.50 -3.36 9.48
C VAL A 240 7.00 -3.17 9.68
N LEU A 241 6.32 -2.66 8.65
CA LEU A 241 4.86 -2.51 8.67
C LEU A 241 4.23 -3.53 7.73
N GLU A 242 3.41 -4.43 8.28
CA GLU A 242 2.38 -5.08 7.48
C GLU A 242 1.25 -4.09 7.24
N TYR A 243 0.93 -3.78 5.99
CA TYR A 243 -0.03 -2.73 5.65
C TYR A 243 -1.03 -3.17 4.60
N SER A 244 -2.31 -2.86 4.82
CA SER A 244 -3.32 -2.88 3.79
C SER A 244 -3.60 -1.46 3.32
N PRO A 245 -3.35 -1.16 2.03
CA PRO A 245 -3.66 0.13 1.43
C PRO A 245 -5.12 0.50 1.64
N ARG A 246 -5.39 1.80 1.71
CA ARG A 246 -6.76 2.31 1.65
C ARG A 246 -7.48 1.75 0.42
N ILE A 247 -8.79 1.61 0.52
CA ILE A 247 -9.61 1.21 -0.62
C ILE A 247 -9.79 2.43 -1.53
N TYR A 248 -9.38 2.31 -2.80
CA TYR A 248 -9.58 3.36 -3.78
C TYR A 248 -11.09 3.54 -4.03
N ASN A 249 -11.61 4.72 -3.68
CA ASN A 249 -13.01 5.00 -3.85
C ASN A 249 -13.31 5.54 -5.26
N TYR A 250 -13.53 4.64 -6.21
CA TYR A 250 -13.87 4.99 -7.60
C TYR A 250 -15.15 5.84 -7.74
N ARG A 251 -15.97 5.92 -6.70
CA ARG A 251 -17.21 6.72 -6.69
C ARG A 251 -17.01 8.11 -6.13
N ASP A 252 -15.87 8.38 -5.48
CA ASP A 252 -15.51 9.69 -4.99
C ASP A 252 -14.69 10.43 -6.06
N PRO A 253 -15.23 11.49 -6.69
CA PRO A 253 -14.51 12.26 -7.70
C PRO A 253 -13.28 13.00 -7.12
N ASN A 254 -13.16 13.09 -5.79
CA ASN A 254 -12.01 13.67 -5.10
C ASN A 254 -10.91 12.66 -4.80
N GLU A 255 -11.18 11.36 -4.90
CA GLU A 255 -10.17 10.31 -4.78
C GLU A 255 -9.37 10.26 -6.10
N THR A 256 -8.53 11.28 -6.33
CA THR A 256 -7.56 11.25 -7.44
C THR A 256 -6.44 10.25 -7.12
N PRO A 257 -5.69 9.76 -8.11
CA PRO A 257 -4.49 8.96 -7.88
C PRO A 257 -3.53 9.57 -6.85
N LEU A 258 -3.25 10.86 -6.96
CA LEU A 258 -2.42 11.58 -5.99
C LEU A 258 -3.07 11.65 -4.60
N ALA A 259 -4.38 11.93 -4.51
CA ALA A 259 -5.08 11.99 -3.23
C ALA A 259 -5.12 10.62 -2.52
N TYR A 260 -5.30 9.55 -3.29
CA TYR A 260 -5.23 8.18 -2.83
C TYR A 260 -3.85 7.87 -2.24
N VAL A 261 -2.78 8.11 -3.00
CA VAL A 261 -1.41 7.86 -2.55
C VAL A 261 -1.08 8.70 -1.32
N LEU A 262 -1.39 10.00 -1.33
CA LEU A 262 -1.17 10.87 -0.17
C LEU A 262 -2.01 10.43 1.05
N GLY A 263 -3.14 9.79 0.82
CA GLY A 263 -3.93 9.11 1.83
C GLY A 263 -3.17 7.99 2.54
N ASN A 264 -2.47 7.14 1.78
CA ASN A 264 -1.61 6.09 2.32
C ASN A 264 -0.34 6.68 2.96
N VAL A 265 0.26 7.73 2.36
CA VAL A 265 1.42 8.45 2.94
C VAL A 265 1.07 9.02 4.32
N LYS A 266 -0.15 9.50 4.53
CA LYS A 266 -0.62 9.98 5.84
C LYS A 266 -0.63 8.86 6.88
N GLU A 267 -1.07 7.66 6.52
CA GLU A 267 -1.02 6.49 7.41
C GLU A 267 0.44 6.11 7.70
N TYR A 268 1.33 6.21 6.72
CA TYR A 268 2.76 5.94 6.91
C TYR A 268 3.42 6.90 7.92
N ASP A 269 3.03 8.19 7.94
CA ASP A 269 3.49 9.14 8.97
C ASP A 269 3.11 8.68 10.38
N GLU A 270 1.88 8.17 10.55
CA GLU A 270 1.41 7.67 11.83
C GLU A 270 2.21 6.44 12.30
N TYR A 271 2.47 5.48 11.42
CA TYR A 271 3.30 4.32 11.76
C TYR A 271 4.78 4.65 11.93
N ALA A 272 5.33 5.58 11.13
CA ALA A 272 6.69 6.08 11.31
C ALA A 272 6.85 6.75 12.68
N ARG A 273 5.85 7.54 13.10
CA ARG A 273 5.80 8.16 14.43
C ARG A 273 5.73 7.10 15.54
N GLN A 274 4.89 6.08 15.38
CA GLN A 274 4.78 4.98 16.35
C GLN A 274 6.09 4.19 16.47
N ALA A 275 6.72 3.83 15.35
CA ALA A 275 8.00 3.15 15.33
C ALA A 275 9.11 3.98 15.97
N ALA A 276 9.20 5.26 15.62
CA ALA A 276 10.17 6.19 16.22
C ALA A 276 9.94 6.34 17.73
N SER A 277 8.69 6.36 18.20
CA SER A 277 8.38 6.39 19.64
C SER A 277 8.81 5.13 20.39
N GLN A 278 8.98 4.01 19.69
CA GLN A 278 9.53 2.75 20.20
C GLN A 278 11.05 2.65 20.00
N GLY A 279 11.71 3.73 19.58
CA GLY A 279 13.15 3.80 19.38
C GLY A 279 13.65 3.24 18.05
N ALA A 280 12.75 2.88 17.12
CA ALA A 280 13.15 2.38 15.81
C ALA A 280 13.96 3.44 15.04
N GLN A 281 15.08 3.02 14.49
CA GLN A 281 16.00 3.85 13.70
C GLN A 281 15.69 3.76 12.20
N ILE A 282 15.05 2.67 11.78
CA ILE A 282 14.59 2.40 10.42
C ILE A 282 13.21 1.74 10.44
N ILE A 283 12.36 2.07 9.47
CA ILE A 283 11.09 1.40 9.19
C ILE A 283 10.99 1.05 7.70
N VAL A 284 10.57 -0.20 7.40
CA VAL A 284 10.32 -0.69 6.04
C VAL A 284 8.83 -0.82 5.80
N PHE A 285 8.37 -0.36 4.63
CA PHE A 285 7.00 -0.41 4.17
C PHE A 285 6.83 -1.37 2.99
N PRO A 286 5.63 -1.94 2.77
CA PRO A 286 5.43 -2.95 1.75
C PRO A 286 5.41 -2.39 0.34
N GLU A 287 5.65 -3.29 -0.62
CA GLU A 287 5.44 -3.05 -2.04
C GLU A 287 3.95 -2.77 -2.29
N TYR A 288 3.63 -1.84 -3.20
CA TYR A 288 2.25 -1.44 -3.48
C TYR A 288 1.47 -0.83 -2.30
N GLY A 289 2.12 -0.67 -1.14
CA GLY A 289 1.49 -0.09 0.03
C GLY A 289 1.00 1.35 -0.18
N LEU A 290 1.66 2.11 -1.05
CA LEU A 290 1.27 3.48 -1.43
C LEU A 290 0.31 3.55 -2.62
N LEU A 291 0.63 2.80 -3.68
CA LEU A 291 -0.04 2.89 -4.99
C LEU A 291 -1.33 2.07 -5.04
N GLY A 292 -1.44 1.05 -4.18
CA GLY A 292 -2.31 -0.09 -4.43
C GLY A 292 -1.76 -0.95 -5.58
N GLY A 293 -2.30 -2.15 -5.74
CA GLY A 293 -1.91 -3.07 -6.82
C GLY A 293 -2.87 -3.08 -8.01
N ALA A 294 -2.56 -3.93 -8.99
CA ALA A 294 -3.44 -4.37 -10.08
C ALA A 294 -3.89 -3.30 -11.10
N PHE A 295 -2.94 -2.54 -11.64
CA PHE A 295 -3.20 -1.69 -12.81
C PHE A 295 -3.37 -2.52 -14.09
N ALA A 296 -4.30 -2.13 -14.96
CA ALA A 296 -4.53 -2.83 -16.23
C ALA A 296 -3.59 -2.37 -17.35
N THR A 297 -3.11 -1.11 -17.29
CA THR A 297 -2.36 -0.49 -18.39
C THR A 297 -1.26 0.43 -17.87
N ARG A 298 -0.26 0.68 -18.73
CA ARG A 298 0.80 1.67 -18.48
C ARG A 298 0.24 3.07 -18.23
N ASP A 299 -0.81 3.45 -18.96
CA ASP A 299 -1.51 4.73 -18.76
C ASP A 299 -2.31 4.77 -17.45
N GLY A 300 -2.80 3.62 -16.97
CA GLY A 300 -3.54 3.52 -15.71
C GLY A 300 -2.68 3.79 -14.48
N VAL A 301 -1.43 3.30 -14.48
CA VAL A 301 -0.48 3.53 -13.38
C VAL A 301 0.19 4.91 -13.46
N PHE A 302 0.31 5.48 -14.66
CA PHE A 302 1.04 6.74 -14.90
C PHE A 302 0.68 7.91 -13.94
N PRO A 303 -0.60 8.16 -13.59
CA PRO A 303 -0.97 9.24 -12.66
C PRO A 303 -0.48 9.07 -11.22
N TYR A 304 0.03 7.88 -10.87
CA TYR A 304 0.55 7.56 -9.54
C TYR A 304 2.08 7.68 -9.45
N LEU A 305 2.75 7.98 -10.58
CA LEU A 305 4.21 7.99 -10.68
C LEU A 305 4.78 9.40 -10.48
N GLU A 306 5.97 9.48 -9.91
CA GLU A 306 6.77 10.70 -9.87
C GLU A 306 8.17 10.47 -10.43
N ILE A 307 8.85 11.52 -10.90
CA ILE A 307 10.25 11.41 -11.27
C ILE A 307 11.09 11.36 -10.00
N ILE A 308 11.72 10.21 -9.74
CA ILE A 308 12.60 10.04 -8.58
C ILE A 308 14.05 10.24 -9.05
N PRO A 309 14.78 11.24 -8.52
CA PRO A 309 16.16 11.47 -8.92
C PRO A 309 17.06 10.33 -8.44
N ASP A 310 18.10 10.02 -9.21
CA ASP A 310 19.12 9.06 -8.79
C ASP A 310 20.14 9.75 -7.86
N PRO A 311 20.29 9.31 -6.59
CA PRO A 311 21.24 9.94 -5.68
C PRO A 311 22.70 9.75 -6.13
N SER A 312 23.01 8.76 -6.96
CA SER A 312 24.37 8.53 -7.48
C SER A 312 24.79 9.54 -8.57
N GLU A 313 23.82 10.21 -9.20
CA GLU A 313 24.08 11.22 -10.24
C GLU A 313 24.30 12.63 -9.67
N SER A 314 24.01 12.84 -8.39
CA SER A 314 24.18 14.13 -7.72
C SER A 314 25.47 14.19 -6.89
N SER A 315 26.16 15.32 -6.94
CA SER A 315 27.32 15.61 -6.08
C SER A 315 26.94 16.15 -4.69
N SER A 316 25.65 16.42 -4.46
CA SER A 316 25.11 16.96 -3.19
C SER A 316 23.89 16.16 -2.71
N PRO A 317 23.67 16.06 -1.38
CA PRO A 317 22.49 15.43 -0.81
C PRO A 317 21.18 15.96 -1.41
N ILE A 318 20.34 15.05 -1.89
CA ILE A 318 19.02 15.40 -2.43
C ILE A 318 18.00 15.29 -1.30
N ILE A 319 17.48 16.43 -0.82
CA ILE A 319 16.51 16.51 0.29
C ILE A 319 15.20 17.10 -0.22
N PRO A 320 14.24 16.27 -0.70
CA PRO A 320 12.99 16.75 -1.29
C PRO A 320 12.17 17.69 -0.38
N CYS A 321 12.20 17.47 0.94
CA CYS A 321 11.44 18.28 1.89
C CYS A 321 11.79 19.79 1.86
N ASN A 322 13.03 20.14 1.52
CA ASN A 322 13.53 21.51 1.58
C ASN A 322 13.66 22.19 0.21
N GLY A 323 13.41 21.48 -0.89
CA GLY A 323 13.63 22.00 -2.24
C GLY A 323 12.34 22.45 -2.93
N ASP A 324 12.27 23.71 -3.34
CA ASP A 324 11.14 24.25 -4.12
C ASP A 324 10.95 23.51 -5.46
N GLU A 325 12.02 22.90 -5.99
CA GLU A 325 11.99 22.07 -7.21
C GLU A 325 11.19 20.76 -7.06
N PHE A 326 10.86 20.36 -5.82
CA PHE A 326 10.06 19.17 -5.52
C PHE A 326 8.58 19.49 -5.22
N LEU A 327 8.15 20.76 -5.36
CA LEU A 327 6.74 21.14 -5.14
C LEU A 327 5.76 20.39 -6.07
N ASN A 328 6.22 19.95 -7.24
CA ASN A 328 5.45 19.13 -8.18
C ASN A 328 5.66 17.60 -8.01
N ARG A 329 6.43 17.18 -7.00
CA ARG A 329 6.70 15.78 -6.61
C ARG A 329 6.25 15.58 -5.17
N THR A 330 4.95 15.74 -4.97
CA THR A 330 4.32 15.86 -3.66
C THR A 330 4.48 14.60 -2.82
N ILE A 331 4.46 13.41 -3.43
CA ILE A 331 4.65 12.13 -2.74
C ILE A 331 6.08 12.05 -2.20
N LEU A 332 7.06 12.28 -3.07
CA LEU A 332 8.49 12.26 -2.72
C LEU A 332 8.83 13.31 -1.64
N GLN A 333 8.29 14.52 -1.77
CA GLN A 333 8.46 15.59 -0.79
C GLN A 333 7.84 15.23 0.57
N ALA A 334 6.62 14.70 0.58
CA ALA A 334 5.94 14.31 1.82
C ALA A 334 6.71 13.21 2.57
N LEU A 335 7.17 12.17 1.87
CA LEU A 335 7.94 11.09 2.47
C LEU A 335 9.28 11.58 3.06
N SER A 336 9.99 12.43 2.33
CA SER A 336 11.21 13.10 2.83
C SER A 336 10.94 13.90 4.11
N CYS A 337 9.84 14.67 4.15
CA CYS A 337 9.47 15.44 5.33
C CYS A 337 9.05 14.56 6.52
N ILE A 338 8.36 13.45 6.28
CA ILE A 338 7.97 12.49 7.34
C ILE A 338 9.21 11.87 7.98
N ALA A 339 10.22 11.52 7.18
CA ALA A 339 11.50 10.99 7.67
C ALA A 339 12.20 12.01 8.59
N ILE A 340 12.24 13.29 8.20
CA ILE A 340 12.78 14.39 9.04
C ILE A 340 11.99 14.54 10.33
N LYS A 341 10.66 14.67 10.21
CA LYS A 341 9.74 14.92 11.32
C LYS A 341 9.89 13.85 12.40
N ASN A 342 9.98 12.58 11.99
CA ASN A 342 10.05 11.44 12.90
C ASN A 342 11.48 10.99 13.20
N LYS A 343 12.50 11.62 12.58
CA LYS A 343 13.93 11.30 12.73
C LYS A 343 14.23 9.81 12.53
N ILE A 344 13.61 9.21 11.52
CA ILE A 344 13.68 7.77 11.23
C ILE A 344 14.06 7.56 9.78
N VAL A 345 14.87 6.52 9.51
CA VAL A 345 15.12 6.08 8.12
C VAL A 345 13.85 5.40 7.61
N MET A 346 13.36 5.79 6.45
CA MET A 346 12.17 5.19 5.85
C MET A 346 12.55 4.47 4.56
N VAL A 347 12.11 3.23 4.39
CA VAL A 347 12.24 2.49 3.13
C VAL A 347 10.86 2.23 2.59
N VAL A 348 10.55 2.83 1.44
CA VAL A 348 9.20 2.94 0.90
C VAL A 348 9.20 2.52 -0.56
N ASP A 349 8.21 1.71 -0.94
CA ASP A 349 7.95 1.42 -2.35
C ASP A 349 7.01 2.45 -2.97
N MET A 350 7.38 2.96 -4.15
CA MET A 350 6.63 3.95 -4.92
C MET A 350 6.86 3.78 -6.43
N GLY A 351 6.08 4.50 -7.24
CA GLY A 351 6.19 4.45 -8.70
C GLY A 351 7.14 5.51 -9.24
N ASP A 352 8.14 5.10 -10.02
CA ASP A 352 9.09 6.00 -10.69
C ASP A 352 8.70 6.20 -12.16
N LEU A 353 8.94 7.41 -12.65
CA LEU A 353 8.75 7.83 -14.03
C LEU A 353 10.06 8.42 -14.57
N GLN A 354 10.52 7.93 -15.71
CA GLN A 354 11.72 8.46 -16.39
C GLN A 354 11.40 8.70 -17.86
N TYR A 355 11.46 9.95 -18.32
CA TYR A 355 11.23 10.28 -19.72
C TYR A 355 12.43 9.91 -20.60
N CYS A 356 12.16 9.44 -21.80
CA CYS A 356 13.19 9.04 -22.76
C CYS A 356 12.79 9.47 -24.18
N ASN A 357 13.75 9.43 -25.11
CA ASN A 357 13.52 9.66 -26.54
C ASN A 357 14.17 8.53 -27.35
N ASN A 358 13.43 7.98 -28.31
CA ASN A 358 13.89 6.94 -29.24
C ASN A 358 15.09 7.37 -30.11
N GLU A 359 15.32 8.67 -30.29
CA GLU A 359 16.51 9.16 -31.01
C GLU A 359 17.80 8.98 -30.21
N THR A 360 17.72 8.97 -28.87
CA THR A 360 18.88 8.95 -27.96
C THR A 360 19.00 7.65 -27.17
N ASP A 361 17.89 6.93 -26.97
CA ASP A 361 17.83 5.65 -26.27
C ASP A 361 16.99 4.66 -27.08
N SER A 362 17.65 3.65 -27.65
CA SER A 362 17.00 2.62 -28.46
C SER A 362 16.06 1.71 -27.66
N ASN A 363 16.16 1.72 -26.32
CA ASN A 363 15.29 0.93 -25.44
C ASN A 363 14.08 1.72 -24.94
N CYS A 364 13.95 3.00 -25.34
CA CYS A 364 12.85 3.83 -24.90
C CYS A 364 11.50 3.23 -25.33
N PRO A 365 10.54 3.04 -24.41
CA PRO A 365 9.22 2.53 -24.76
C PRO A 365 8.51 3.45 -25.75
N SER A 366 7.59 2.89 -26.54
CA SER A 366 6.88 3.64 -27.59
C SER A 366 6.04 4.82 -27.08
N ASP A 367 5.70 4.83 -25.80
CA ASP A 367 5.01 5.93 -25.11
C ASP A 367 5.97 7.00 -24.54
N GLY A 368 7.27 6.89 -24.82
CA GLY A 368 8.28 7.91 -24.51
C GLY A 368 8.71 7.96 -23.04
N ARG A 369 8.40 6.92 -22.25
CA ARG A 369 8.70 6.91 -20.82
C ARG A 369 8.98 5.50 -20.31
N PHE A 370 9.93 5.38 -19.39
CA PHE A 370 10.03 4.23 -18.52
C PHE A 370 9.20 4.45 -17.25
N GLN A 371 8.61 3.36 -16.76
CA GLN A 371 7.82 3.33 -15.53
C GLN A 371 8.37 2.19 -14.67
N TYR A 372 8.68 2.42 -13.40
CA TYR A 372 9.28 1.39 -12.55
C TYR A 372 8.56 1.25 -11.21
N ASN A 373 8.40 0.00 -10.77
CA ASN A 373 8.18 -0.35 -9.36
C ASN A 373 9.50 -0.08 -8.61
N THR A 374 9.47 0.79 -7.59
CA THR A 374 10.66 1.46 -7.08
C THR A 374 10.69 1.59 -5.56
N GLN A 375 11.65 0.92 -4.94
CA GLN A 375 11.96 1.08 -3.52
C GLN A 375 12.92 2.26 -3.33
N VAL A 376 12.59 3.17 -2.42
CA VAL A 376 13.36 4.38 -2.10
C VAL A 376 13.68 4.43 -0.61
N ALA A 377 14.93 4.71 -0.27
CA ALA A 377 15.37 4.91 1.10
C ALA A 377 15.56 6.40 1.41
N PHE A 378 14.93 6.89 2.48
CA PHE A 378 15.09 8.24 2.99
C PHE A 378 15.86 8.24 4.32
N SER A 379 16.83 9.12 4.47
CA SER A 379 17.57 9.31 5.72
C SER A 379 16.72 10.02 6.78
N GLN A 380 17.18 10.01 8.03
CA GLN A 380 16.57 10.78 9.14
C GLN A 380 16.60 12.30 8.90
N LYS A 381 17.37 12.76 7.90
CA LYS A 381 17.46 14.16 7.46
C LYS A 381 16.66 14.41 6.18
N GLY A 382 15.89 13.42 5.72
CA GLY A 382 15.05 13.50 4.51
C GLY A 382 15.81 13.35 3.20
N GLU A 383 17.09 12.99 3.24
CA GLU A 383 17.89 12.75 2.04
C GLU A 383 17.49 11.44 1.37
N ILE A 384 17.44 11.40 0.04
CA ILE A 384 17.32 10.14 -0.72
C ILE A 384 18.66 9.42 -0.66
N LEU A 385 18.73 8.31 0.08
CA LEU A 385 19.94 7.50 0.26
C LEU A 385 20.16 6.53 -0.89
N ALA A 386 19.07 5.96 -1.43
CA ALA A 386 19.11 5.01 -2.52
C ALA A 386 17.74 4.90 -3.21
N LYS A 387 17.78 4.45 -4.47
CA LYS A 387 16.63 4.11 -5.30
C LYS A 387 16.90 2.78 -6.00
N TYR A 388 16.01 1.82 -5.85
CA TYR A 388 16.10 0.51 -6.50
C TYR A 388 14.86 0.24 -7.35
N HIS A 389 15.06 -0.07 -8.63
CA HIS A 389 14.01 -0.49 -9.55
C HIS A 389 13.90 -2.02 -9.54
N LYS A 390 12.67 -2.53 -9.36
CA LYS A 390 12.40 -3.97 -9.40
C LYS A 390 12.91 -4.58 -10.71
N SER A 391 13.68 -5.67 -10.60
CA SER A 391 14.25 -6.34 -11.77
C SER A 391 13.36 -7.43 -12.34
N HIS A 392 12.67 -8.18 -11.49
CA HIS A 392 11.85 -9.34 -11.87
C HIS A 392 10.38 -9.04 -11.60
N LEU A 393 9.65 -8.68 -12.66
CA LEU A 393 8.22 -8.38 -12.57
C LEU A 393 7.38 -9.66 -12.47
N TYR A 394 6.26 -9.59 -11.74
CA TYR A 394 5.31 -10.68 -11.55
C TYR A 394 3.89 -10.22 -11.95
N GLY A 395 3.56 -10.31 -13.23
CA GLY A 395 2.24 -9.88 -13.74
C GLY A 395 2.05 -8.36 -13.85
N GLU A 396 3.12 -7.56 -13.68
CA GLU A 396 3.10 -6.11 -13.63
C GLU A 396 3.45 -5.48 -14.99
N SER A 397 2.73 -5.83 -16.06
CA SER A 397 3.05 -5.42 -17.44
C SER A 397 3.03 -3.91 -17.69
N TYR A 398 2.47 -3.14 -16.76
CA TYR A 398 2.47 -1.69 -16.73
C TYR A 398 3.79 -1.07 -16.26
N PHE A 399 4.71 -1.87 -15.72
CA PHE A 399 6.08 -1.45 -15.40
C PHE A 399 7.11 -2.02 -16.38
N ASN A 400 8.22 -1.32 -16.50
CA ASN A 400 9.43 -1.77 -17.14
C ASN A 400 10.32 -2.47 -16.10
N PRO A 401 10.97 -3.58 -16.43
CA PRO A 401 11.98 -4.17 -15.57
C PRO A 401 13.30 -3.38 -15.62
N SER A 402 14.06 -3.38 -14.53
CA SER A 402 15.46 -2.94 -14.56
C SER A 402 16.34 -4.00 -15.21
N ILE A 403 16.82 -3.73 -16.43
CA ILE A 403 17.69 -4.65 -17.18
C ILE A 403 19.02 -3.98 -17.54
N PRO A 404 20.18 -4.59 -17.22
CA PRO A 404 20.30 -5.78 -16.37
C PRO A 404 19.90 -5.48 -14.91
N PRO A 405 19.61 -6.50 -14.09
CA PRO A 405 19.40 -6.30 -12.64
C PRO A 405 20.62 -5.63 -12.01
N LYS A 406 20.40 -4.53 -11.28
CA LYS A 406 21.47 -3.75 -10.64
C LYS A 406 21.37 -3.85 -9.12
N PRO A 407 22.44 -4.25 -8.41
CA PRO A 407 22.45 -4.23 -6.95
C PRO A 407 22.45 -2.79 -6.45
N VAL A 408 21.60 -2.49 -5.48
CA VAL A 408 21.54 -1.18 -4.82
C VAL A 408 21.72 -1.35 -3.32
N VAL A 409 22.59 -0.53 -2.76
CA VAL A 409 22.93 -0.52 -1.33
C VAL A 409 22.93 0.90 -0.80
N PHE A 410 22.62 1.06 0.48
CA PHE A 410 22.80 2.34 1.18
C PHE A 410 23.31 2.12 2.60
N THR A 411 24.03 3.12 3.11
CA THR A 411 24.54 3.10 4.50
C THR A 411 23.85 4.18 5.31
N THR A 412 23.44 3.83 6.53
CA THR A 412 22.76 4.75 7.44
C THR A 412 23.74 5.43 8.41
N ASP A 413 23.30 6.52 9.05
CA ASP A 413 24.07 7.25 10.06
C ASP A 413 24.40 6.40 11.31
N PHE A 414 23.69 5.28 11.53
CA PHE A 414 23.98 4.31 12.60
C PHE A 414 24.92 3.17 12.15
N ASN A 415 25.61 3.38 11.03
CA ASN A 415 26.66 2.52 10.48
C ASN A 415 26.18 1.09 10.16
N VAL A 416 25.04 0.99 9.47
CA VAL A 416 24.54 -0.26 8.91
C VAL A 416 24.32 -0.07 7.42
N THR A 417 24.90 -0.96 6.62
CA THR A 417 24.71 -1.00 5.17
C THR A 417 23.61 -2.01 4.84
N PHE A 418 22.60 -1.54 4.11
CA PHE A 418 21.46 -2.33 3.67
C PHE A 418 21.54 -2.58 2.18
N GLY A 419 21.22 -3.80 1.76
CA GLY A 419 20.84 -4.12 0.38
C GLY A 419 19.33 -3.99 0.20
N MET A 420 18.92 -3.79 -1.04
CA MET A 420 17.52 -3.57 -1.43
C MET A 420 17.08 -4.66 -2.41
N LEU A 421 15.90 -5.24 -2.16
CA LEU A 421 15.20 -6.17 -3.06
C LEU A 421 13.69 -5.94 -2.94
N ILE A 422 12.94 -6.23 -4.02
CA ILE A 422 11.48 -6.12 -4.03
C ILE A 422 10.87 -7.46 -4.41
N CYS A 423 10.04 -8.01 -3.52
CA CYS A 423 9.16 -9.13 -3.78
C CYS A 423 9.82 -10.28 -4.58
N PHE A 424 9.35 -10.51 -5.80
CA PHE A 424 9.75 -11.61 -6.67
C PHE A 424 11.26 -11.69 -6.91
N ASP A 425 12.01 -10.58 -6.81
CA ASP A 425 13.47 -10.56 -6.93
C ASP A 425 14.17 -11.53 -5.95
N ILE A 426 13.58 -11.84 -4.79
CA ILE A 426 14.18 -12.72 -3.79
C ILE A 426 14.45 -14.13 -4.35
N LEU A 427 13.70 -14.56 -5.37
CA LEU A 427 13.81 -15.89 -5.96
C LEU A 427 14.88 -15.98 -7.06
N PHE A 428 15.39 -14.86 -7.58
CA PHE A 428 16.30 -14.84 -8.73
C PHE A 428 17.73 -14.59 -8.32
N GLN A 429 18.69 -15.28 -8.92
CA GLN A 429 20.12 -15.18 -8.59
C GLN A 429 20.65 -13.74 -8.60
N GLU A 430 20.23 -12.91 -9.56
CA GLU A 430 20.59 -11.50 -9.62
C GLU A 430 19.39 -10.62 -9.24
N PRO A 431 19.58 -9.49 -8.53
CA PRO A 431 20.84 -8.91 -8.09
C PRO A 431 21.34 -9.44 -6.73
N GLN A 432 20.67 -10.44 -6.15
CA GLN A 432 20.99 -10.91 -4.79
C GLN A 432 22.41 -11.47 -4.65
N GLN A 433 22.92 -12.17 -5.66
CA GLN A 433 24.27 -12.70 -5.64
C GLN A 433 25.28 -11.56 -5.57
N GLN A 434 25.12 -10.52 -6.39
CA GLN A 434 25.97 -9.34 -6.33
C GLN A 434 25.89 -8.66 -4.95
N LEU A 435 24.69 -8.50 -4.37
CA LEU A 435 24.54 -7.93 -3.03
C LEU A 435 25.34 -8.72 -1.97
N ILE A 436 25.26 -10.04 -1.99
CA ILE A 436 25.92 -10.90 -1.00
C ILE A 436 27.43 -11.03 -1.26
N GLN A 437 27.85 -11.27 -2.50
CA GLN A 437 29.24 -11.59 -2.83
C GLN A 437 30.08 -10.35 -3.05
N ASN A 438 29.57 -9.36 -3.80
CA ASN A 438 30.36 -8.17 -4.17
C ASN A 438 30.28 -7.07 -3.11
N TYR A 439 29.10 -6.89 -2.51
CA TYR A 439 28.86 -5.86 -1.50
C TYR A 439 28.90 -6.38 -0.05
N SER A 440 29.03 -7.70 0.15
CA SER A 440 29.08 -8.33 1.48
C SER A 440 27.90 -7.94 2.38
N ILE A 441 26.71 -7.80 1.79
CA ILE A 441 25.52 -7.33 2.52
C ILE A 441 25.08 -8.32 3.58
N LYS A 442 24.82 -7.78 4.78
CA LYS A 442 24.33 -8.52 5.96
C LYS A 442 22.97 -8.07 6.45
N ASN A 443 22.42 -7.00 5.88
CA ASN A 443 21.12 -6.47 6.25
C ASN A 443 20.35 -6.19 4.95
N LEU A 444 19.18 -6.80 4.80
CA LEU A 444 18.31 -6.62 3.64
C LEU A 444 17.05 -5.88 4.08
N VAL A 445 16.66 -4.84 3.35
CA VAL A 445 15.31 -4.28 3.41
C VAL A 445 14.51 -4.81 2.24
N TYR A 446 13.30 -5.33 2.53
CA TYR A 446 12.53 -6.11 1.57
C TYR A 446 11.06 -5.67 1.61
N SER A 447 10.65 -4.96 0.57
CA SER A 447 9.26 -4.55 0.35
C SER A 447 8.59 -5.60 -0.52
N THR A 448 7.41 -6.09 -0.12
CA THR A 448 6.75 -7.17 -0.87
C THR A 448 5.22 -7.09 -0.83
N GLU A 449 4.58 -7.56 -1.90
CA GLU A 449 3.19 -8.02 -1.94
C GLU A 449 3.21 -9.51 -2.28
N TRP A 450 3.50 -10.34 -1.27
CA TRP A 450 3.67 -11.77 -1.48
C TRP A 450 2.34 -12.51 -1.35
N VAL A 451 1.99 -13.27 -2.39
CA VAL A 451 0.84 -14.20 -2.36
C VAL A 451 1.32 -15.57 -1.87
N ASN A 452 0.82 -15.99 -0.71
CA ASN A 452 1.10 -17.28 -0.11
C ASN A 452 0.61 -18.42 -1.00
N VAL A 453 1.49 -19.40 -1.22
CA VAL A 453 1.19 -20.68 -1.87
C VAL A 453 1.71 -21.82 -1.00
N ASN A 454 1.11 -23.00 -1.08
CA ASN A 454 1.33 -24.14 -0.18
C ASN A 454 2.78 -24.66 -0.07
N TYR A 455 3.70 -24.22 -0.94
CA TYR A 455 5.15 -24.52 -0.88
C TYR A 455 6.04 -23.28 -0.66
N ALA A 456 5.49 -22.07 -0.73
CA ALA A 456 6.25 -20.82 -0.67
C ALA A 456 5.43 -19.73 0.04
N TYR A 457 5.31 -19.88 1.35
CA TYR A 457 4.74 -18.86 2.22
C TYR A 457 5.75 -17.73 2.46
N ALA A 458 5.26 -16.50 2.58
CA ALA A 458 6.07 -15.30 2.63
C ALA A 458 7.12 -15.35 3.75
N ARG A 459 6.69 -15.65 4.99
CA ARG A 459 7.58 -15.61 6.16
C ARG A 459 8.68 -16.65 6.07
N GLU A 460 8.35 -17.80 5.52
CA GLU A 460 9.19 -18.98 5.42
C GLU A 460 10.24 -18.78 4.31
N ILE A 461 9.87 -18.21 3.17
CA ILE A 461 10.83 -17.82 2.11
C ILE A 461 11.78 -16.73 2.62
N GLN A 462 11.26 -15.71 3.30
CA GLN A 462 12.07 -14.64 3.89
C GLN A 462 13.04 -15.17 4.97
N GLN A 463 12.57 -16.08 5.83
CA GLN A 463 13.39 -16.77 6.82
C GLN A 463 14.48 -17.62 6.16
N SER A 464 14.12 -18.38 5.12
CA SER A 464 15.01 -19.22 4.34
C SER A 464 16.14 -18.39 3.74
N TRP A 465 15.81 -17.26 3.11
CA TRP A 465 16.79 -16.32 2.59
C TRP A 465 17.71 -15.78 3.69
N SER A 466 17.17 -15.39 4.85
CA SER A 466 17.96 -14.93 6.00
C SER A 466 18.98 -16.00 6.46
N LYS A 467 18.55 -17.27 6.53
CA LYS A 467 19.41 -18.39 6.92
C LYS A 467 20.49 -18.67 5.89
N LEU A 468 20.13 -18.79 4.61
CA LEU A 468 21.06 -19.14 3.53
C LEU A 468 22.17 -18.11 3.33
N ASN A 469 21.91 -16.84 3.63
CA ASN A 469 22.89 -15.77 3.42
C ASN A 469 23.60 -15.33 4.72
N ASN A 470 23.25 -15.91 5.88
CA ASN A 470 23.65 -15.43 7.20
C ASN A 470 23.46 -13.90 7.28
N ALA A 471 22.21 -13.47 7.05
CA ALA A 471 21.81 -12.08 6.86
C ALA A 471 20.58 -11.74 7.73
N ASN A 472 20.43 -10.47 8.08
CA ASN A 472 19.18 -9.94 8.60
C ASN A 472 18.25 -9.58 7.44
N VAL A 473 16.95 -9.79 7.62
CA VAL A 473 15.91 -9.41 6.65
C VAL A 473 14.82 -8.65 7.38
N LEU A 474 14.54 -7.43 6.93
CA LEU A 474 13.40 -6.62 7.35
C LEU A 474 12.37 -6.65 6.21
N ALA A 475 11.40 -7.56 6.33
CA ALA A 475 10.39 -7.80 5.31
C ALA A 475 9.04 -7.19 5.70
N ALA A 476 8.56 -6.28 4.87
CA ALA A 476 7.25 -5.63 5.01
C ALA A 476 6.34 -6.12 3.88
N ASN A 477 5.25 -6.79 4.25
CA ASN A 477 4.28 -7.34 3.31
C ASN A 477 2.95 -6.57 3.33
N ILE A 478 2.14 -6.73 2.28
CA ILE A 478 0.74 -6.33 2.32
C ILE A 478 -0.01 -7.19 3.35
N GLY A 479 -0.97 -6.59 4.07
CA GLY A 479 -1.75 -7.23 5.15
C GLY A 479 -3.23 -7.44 4.81
N SER A 480 -3.58 -7.62 3.55
CA SER A 480 -4.97 -7.55 3.08
C SER A 480 -5.80 -8.79 3.48
N THR A 481 -5.19 -9.98 3.45
CA THR A 481 -5.83 -11.27 3.78
C THR A 481 -4.77 -12.30 4.18
N SER A 482 -5.18 -13.48 4.67
CA SER A 482 -4.25 -14.61 4.87
C SER A 482 -3.50 -15.06 3.62
N LEU A 483 -4.08 -14.87 2.43
CA LEU A 483 -3.40 -15.17 1.17
C LEU A 483 -2.30 -14.15 0.84
N VAL A 484 -2.45 -12.89 1.26
CA VAL A 484 -1.50 -11.81 0.98
C VAL A 484 -1.16 -11.14 2.30
N SER A 485 -0.28 -11.82 3.03
CA SER A 485 0.20 -11.48 4.38
C SER A 485 1.46 -12.26 4.71
N GLY A 486 2.27 -11.74 5.62
CA GLY A 486 3.48 -12.40 6.10
C GLY A 486 4.65 -11.44 6.12
N SER A 487 4.70 -10.62 7.17
CA SER A 487 5.80 -9.69 7.45
C SER A 487 6.69 -10.22 8.58
N GLY A 488 7.95 -9.80 8.60
CA GLY A 488 8.85 -10.22 9.66
C GLY A 488 10.22 -9.58 9.67
N ILE A 489 10.89 -9.78 10.80
CA ILE A 489 12.27 -9.40 11.05
C ILE A 489 13.02 -10.67 11.41
N TYR A 490 14.00 -11.00 10.57
CA TYR A 490 14.75 -12.26 10.64
C TYR A 490 16.23 -11.98 10.85
N SER A 491 16.91 -12.85 11.59
CA SER A 491 18.36 -12.80 11.77
C SER A 491 18.95 -14.21 11.74
N ASN A 492 19.71 -14.52 10.68
CA ASN A 492 20.27 -15.85 10.43
C ASN A 492 19.21 -16.98 10.58
N GLY A 493 18.04 -16.76 9.99
CA GLY A 493 16.89 -17.67 10.06
C GLY A 493 16.10 -17.64 11.37
N ASN A 494 16.51 -16.89 12.39
CA ASN A 494 15.71 -16.73 13.60
C ASN A 494 14.62 -15.68 13.41
N PHE A 495 13.39 -15.98 13.83
CA PHE A 495 12.32 -14.99 13.94
C PHE A 495 12.60 -14.07 15.14
N LEU A 496 12.94 -12.80 14.88
CA LEU A 496 12.99 -11.77 15.93
C LEU A 496 11.59 -11.24 16.21
N SER A 497 10.82 -11.01 15.15
CA SER A 497 9.39 -10.73 15.19
C SER A 497 8.77 -11.11 13.86
N SER A 498 7.55 -11.62 13.86
CA SER A 498 6.82 -11.96 12.63
C SER A 498 5.32 -11.85 12.83
N PHE A 499 4.60 -11.66 11.73
CA PHE A 499 3.15 -11.59 11.73
C PHE A 499 2.59 -12.22 10.47
N LEU A 500 1.45 -12.86 10.63
CA LEU A 500 0.60 -13.37 9.56
C LEU A 500 -0.82 -13.04 9.99
N ASN A 501 -1.56 -12.34 9.16
CA ASN A 501 -2.98 -12.09 9.30
C ASN A 501 -3.72 -13.42 8.99
N PRO A 502 -4.31 -14.11 9.98
CA PRO A 502 -4.98 -15.38 9.74
C PRO A 502 -6.37 -15.18 9.14
N THR A 503 -6.85 -13.94 9.02
CA THR A 503 -8.23 -13.62 8.65
C THR A 503 -8.35 -13.22 7.19
N THR A 504 -9.58 -13.20 6.70
CA THR A 504 -9.92 -12.67 5.37
C THR A 504 -10.14 -11.15 5.38
N LYS A 505 -9.95 -10.48 6.52
CA LYS A 505 -10.13 -9.04 6.66
C LYS A 505 -8.76 -8.36 6.68
N PRO A 506 -8.62 -7.19 6.05
CA PRO A 506 -7.42 -6.37 6.16
C PRO A 506 -7.02 -6.07 7.61
N GLU A 507 -5.75 -6.26 7.93
CA GLU A 507 -5.16 -5.89 9.22
C GLU A 507 -3.79 -5.24 9.00
N ASN A 508 -3.54 -4.15 9.73
CA ASN A 508 -2.23 -3.49 9.75
C ASN A 508 -1.49 -3.89 11.01
N LYS A 509 -0.20 -4.23 10.88
CA LYS A 509 0.63 -4.62 12.02
C LYS A 509 2.02 -4.02 11.94
N LEU A 510 2.35 -3.17 12.91
CA LEU A 510 3.71 -2.69 13.12
C LEU A 510 4.50 -3.70 13.96
N LEU A 511 5.65 -4.14 13.45
CA LEU A 511 6.60 -4.99 14.15
C LEU A 511 7.87 -4.18 14.43
N VAL A 512 8.37 -4.23 15.66
CA VAL A 512 9.59 -3.53 16.08
C VAL A 512 10.48 -4.53 16.80
N SER A 513 11.78 -4.54 16.50
CA SER A 513 12.72 -5.46 17.15
C SER A 513 14.12 -4.87 17.25
N ARG A 514 14.87 -5.34 18.24
CA ARG A 514 16.31 -5.09 18.38
C ARG A 514 17.06 -6.11 17.53
N ILE A 515 17.86 -5.64 16.57
CA ILE A 515 18.48 -6.43 15.51
C ILE A 515 20.00 -6.30 15.63
N PRO A 516 20.76 -7.41 15.65
CA PRO A 516 22.23 -7.33 15.64
C PRO A 516 22.69 -6.76 14.30
N LYS A 517 23.65 -5.84 14.28
CA LYS A 517 24.22 -5.32 13.03
C LYS A 517 24.89 -6.40 12.20
N ASP A 518 25.52 -7.36 12.89
CA ASP A 518 26.09 -8.58 12.33
C ASP A 518 25.28 -9.81 12.81
N PRO A 519 24.60 -10.56 11.92
CA PRO A 519 23.81 -11.74 12.24
C PRO A 519 24.59 -12.90 12.90
N SER A 520 25.93 -12.86 12.89
CA SER A 520 26.77 -13.82 13.61
C SER A 520 26.72 -13.63 15.14
N ILE A 521 26.33 -12.44 15.61
CA ILE A 521 26.11 -12.16 17.02
C ILE A 521 24.83 -12.88 17.45
N GLN A 522 24.87 -13.66 18.54
CA GLN A 522 23.68 -14.32 19.07
C GLN A 522 22.57 -13.29 19.30
N ALA A 523 21.45 -13.47 18.59
CA ALA A 523 20.25 -12.68 18.84
C ALA A 523 19.79 -12.90 20.30
N PRO A 524 19.36 -11.86 21.02
CA PRO A 524 18.84 -12.03 22.37
C PRO A 524 17.66 -13.01 22.35
N SER A 525 17.69 -13.99 23.24
CA SER A 525 16.60 -14.95 23.41
C SER A 525 15.33 -14.21 23.82
N VAL A 526 14.36 -14.11 22.91
CA VAL A 526 13.06 -13.51 23.23
C VAL A 526 12.26 -14.50 24.09
N ASN A 527 12.12 -14.22 25.38
CA ASN A 527 11.10 -14.84 26.22
C ASN A 527 9.73 -14.34 25.77
N ARG A 528 9.09 -15.03 24.82
CA ARG A 528 7.73 -14.69 24.38
C ARG A 528 6.75 -15.06 25.48
N LYS A 529 6.03 -14.08 26.04
CA LYS A 529 4.74 -14.32 26.67
C LYS A 529 3.70 -14.44 25.56
N GLU A 530 2.90 -15.49 25.64
CA GLU A 530 1.82 -15.83 24.74
C GLU A 530 0.85 -14.64 24.52
N SER A 531 0.77 -14.12 23.30
CA SER A 531 -0.44 -13.45 22.83
C SER A 531 -1.49 -14.54 22.63
N GLY A 532 -2.48 -14.60 23.52
CA GLY A 532 -3.50 -15.66 23.52
C GLY A 532 -4.24 -15.76 22.18
N VAL A 533 -4.11 -16.92 21.53
CA VAL A 533 -5.10 -17.41 20.56
C VAL A 533 -6.43 -17.55 21.31
N PRO A 534 -7.55 -17.00 20.81
CA PRO A 534 -8.87 -17.29 21.36
C PRO A 534 -9.09 -18.80 21.32
N LYS A 535 -9.09 -19.45 22.49
CA LYS A 535 -9.54 -20.84 22.66
C LYS A 535 -11.06 -20.86 22.51
N ASP A 536 -11.55 -20.71 21.28
CA ASP A 536 -12.94 -21.04 20.95
C ASP A 536 -12.96 -22.36 20.16
N PRO A 537 -13.35 -23.49 20.79
CA PRO A 537 -13.47 -24.79 20.13
C PRO A 537 -14.62 -24.86 19.11
N SER A 538 -15.35 -23.76 18.87
CA SER A 538 -16.54 -23.75 17.99
C SER A 538 -16.30 -23.28 16.55
N ILE A 539 -15.07 -22.90 16.17
CA ILE A 539 -14.73 -22.68 14.76
C ILE A 539 -14.39 -24.03 14.14
N GLN A 540 -15.41 -24.73 13.64
CA GLN A 540 -15.22 -25.88 12.77
C GLN A 540 -14.33 -25.47 11.59
N ALA A 541 -13.34 -26.30 11.28
CA ALA A 541 -12.48 -26.19 10.10
C ALA A 541 -13.34 -25.97 8.84
N SER A 542 -13.47 -24.73 8.41
CA SER A 542 -14.00 -24.40 7.10
C SER A 542 -12.83 -24.48 6.13
N SER A 543 -12.72 -25.61 5.43
CA SER A 543 -12.07 -25.63 4.13
C SER A 543 -12.77 -24.56 3.27
N VAL A 544 -12.08 -23.45 3.02
CA VAL A 544 -12.62 -22.43 2.13
C VAL A 544 -12.45 -22.95 0.72
N ASN A 545 -13.44 -23.70 0.25
CA ASN A 545 -13.63 -23.99 -1.16
C ASN A 545 -13.80 -22.64 -1.89
N TYR A 546 -12.74 -22.17 -2.55
CA TYR A 546 -12.78 -21.02 -3.43
C TYR A 546 -13.70 -21.33 -4.61
N LYS A 547 -14.96 -20.90 -4.52
CA LYS A 547 -15.78 -20.61 -5.70
C LYS A 547 -15.72 -19.11 -5.92
N GLU A 548 -15.27 -18.70 -7.10
CA GLU A 548 -15.11 -17.31 -7.58
C GLU A 548 -16.36 -16.41 -7.47
N SER A 549 -17.49 -16.90 -6.97
CA SER A 549 -18.79 -16.29 -7.26
C SER A 549 -19.29 -15.22 -6.28
N ASN A 550 -18.54 -14.81 -5.24
CA ASN A 550 -18.99 -13.75 -4.33
C ASN A 550 -17.92 -12.69 -3.99
N TYR A 551 -17.05 -12.36 -4.94
CA TYR A 551 -16.20 -11.17 -4.89
C TYR A 551 -17.03 -9.92 -5.27
N GLN A 552 -17.38 -9.08 -4.29
CA GLN A 552 -17.77 -7.68 -4.52
C GLN A 552 -16.89 -6.73 -3.68
N ALA A 553 -15.59 -6.82 -3.90
CA ALA A 553 -14.62 -5.76 -3.67
C ALA A 553 -13.53 -5.94 -4.75
N PHE A 554 -13.24 -4.86 -5.50
CA PHE A 554 -12.41 -4.83 -6.69
C PHE A 554 -12.95 -5.62 -7.88
N LYS A 555 -13.58 -4.90 -8.83
CA LYS A 555 -13.55 -5.33 -10.23
C LYS A 555 -12.08 -5.26 -10.65
N HIS A 556 -11.36 -6.37 -10.50
CA HIS A 556 -10.24 -6.70 -11.36
C HIS A 556 -10.82 -6.81 -12.77
N GLU A 557 -10.86 -5.71 -13.53
CA GLU A 557 -11.02 -5.80 -14.97
C GLU A 557 -9.80 -6.54 -15.48
N SER A 558 -10.01 -7.83 -15.74
CA SER A 558 -9.06 -8.74 -16.37
C SER A 558 -7.71 -8.88 -15.65
N PHE A 559 -7.70 -9.60 -14.52
CA PHE A 559 -6.86 -10.81 -14.59
C PHE A 559 -7.49 -11.61 -15.73
N GLY A 560 -6.78 -11.71 -16.86
CA GLY A 560 -7.17 -12.63 -17.92
C GLY A 560 -7.58 -13.93 -17.26
N SER A 561 -8.68 -14.50 -17.72
CA SER A 561 -9.31 -15.74 -17.27
C SER A 561 -8.38 -16.96 -17.48
N SER A 562 -7.17 -16.90 -16.94
CA SER A 562 -6.08 -17.85 -17.06
C SER A 562 -4.92 -17.53 -16.09
N VAL A 563 -5.19 -16.98 -14.90
CA VAL A 563 -4.37 -17.43 -13.76
C VAL A 563 -5.13 -18.62 -13.21
N GLU A 564 -4.95 -19.74 -13.91
CA GLU A 564 -5.21 -21.03 -13.30
C GLU A 564 -4.52 -20.97 -11.94
N THR A 565 -5.26 -21.23 -10.85
CA THR A 565 -4.64 -21.90 -9.71
C THR A 565 -3.69 -22.94 -10.28
N PRO A 566 -2.43 -23.07 -9.84
CA PRO A 566 -1.45 -23.97 -10.45
C PRO A 566 -1.80 -25.46 -10.24
N THR A 567 -2.98 -25.88 -10.66
CA THR A 567 -3.40 -27.24 -10.97
C THR A 567 -2.84 -27.67 -12.34
N SER A 568 -2.22 -26.75 -13.10
CA SER A 568 -1.53 -27.02 -14.38
C SER A 568 -0.01 -27.10 -14.29
N ILE A 569 0.57 -27.06 -13.08
CA ILE A 569 1.93 -27.55 -12.90
C ILE A 569 1.87 -29.06 -13.16
N ASN A 570 2.63 -29.56 -14.14
CA ASN A 570 2.78 -30.99 -14.41
C ASN A 570 3.57 -31.67 -13.29
N ALA A 571 3.09 -31.56 -12.04
CA ALA A 571 3.64 -32.10 -10.82
C ALA A 571 3.02 -33.46 -10.52
N THR A 572 3.76 -34.27 -9.76
CA THR A 572 3.28 -35.56 -9.27
C THR A 572 2.90 -35.43 -7.81
N ILE A 573 1.64 -35.70 -7.49
CA ILE A 573 1.09 -35.64 -6.13
C ILE A 573 0.89 -37.07 -5.62
N VAL A 574 1.46 -37.37 -4.46
CA VAL A 574 1.25 -38.64 -3.76
C VAL A 574 0.55 -38.36 -2.44
N PRO A 575 -0.80 -38.48 -2.37
CA PRO A 575 -1.53 -38.30 -1.13
C PRO A 575 -1.25 -39.45 -0.15
N PHE A 576 -1.19 -39.14 1.14
CA PHE A 576 -1.05 -40.11 2.22
C PHE A 576 -1.77 -39.64 3.47
N THR A 577 -2.21 -40.59 4.29
CA THR A 577 -2.90 -40.30 5.56
C THR A 577 -1.96 -40.62 6.72
N ILE A 578 -2.02 -39.78 7.75
CA ILE A 578 -1.27 -40.00 8.98
C ILE A 578 -2.12 -40.71 10.04
N GLU A 579 -1.46 -41.54 10.83
CA GLU A 579 -2.04 -42.31 11.92
C GLU A 579 -1.19 -42.14 13.20
N PRO A 580 -1.74 -42.35 14.40
CA PRO A 580 -0.97 -42.27 15.64
C PRO A 580 0.15 -43.31 15.74
N ASN A 581 1.28 -42.93 16.34
CA ASN A 581 2.45 -43.80 16.62
C ASN A 581 3.10 -44.42 15.36
N GLN A 582 3.02 -43.74 14.22
CA GLN A 582 3.76 -44.14 13.04
C GLN A 582 5.24 -43.79 13.23
N VAL A 583 6.13 -44.72 12.89
CA VAL A 583 7.58 -44.56 13.02
C VAL A 583 8.23 -44.72 11.65
N ASN A 584 9.07 -43.75 11.27
CA ASN A 584 9.87 -43.75 10.04
C ASN A 584 9.08 -44.17 8.78
N GLN A 585 7.86 -43.65 8.63
CA GLN A 585 7.10 -43.87 7.41
C GLN A 585 7.77 -43.13 6.27
N SER A 586 7.84 -43.75 5.09
CA SER A 586 8.52 -43.19 3.93
C SER A 586 7.55 -43.07 2.76
N ILE A 587 7.47 -41.88 2.18
CA ILE A 587 6.70 -41.58 0.97
C ILE A 587 7.68 -41.10 -0.10
N THR A 588 7.48 -41.55 -1.33
CA THR A 588 8.31 -41.15 -2.48
C THR A 588 7.41 -40.67 -3.61
N SER A 589 7.77 -39.55 -4.22
CA SER A 589 7.11 -38.97 -5.40
C SER A 589 8.16 -38.74 -6.48
N ILE A 590 7.82 -39.04 -7.75
CA ILE A 590 8.74 -38.92 -8.88
C ILE A 590 8.08 -38.13 -10.01
N ASN A 591 8.74 -37.08 -10.47
CA ASN A 591 8.30 -36.24 -11.58
C ASN A 591 9.48 -35.94 -12.52
N ASN A 592 9.38 -36.27 -13.81
CA ASN A 592 10.45 -35.99 -14.80
C ASN A 592 11.86 -36.42 -14.34
N ASN A 593 11.99 -37.63 -13.77
CA ASN A 593 13.21 -38.19 -13.16
C ASN A 593 13.73 -37.49 -11.88
N PHE A 594 13.06 -36.43 -11.42
CA PHE A 594 13.26 -35.86 -10.11
C PHE A 594 12.50 -36.69 -9.07
N THR A 595 13.22 -37.20 -8.08
CA THR A 595 12.74 -38.04 -6.99
C THR A 595 12.76 -37.21 -5.71
N CYS A 596 11.62 -37.18 -5.04
CA CYS A 596 11.39 -36.50 -3.77
C CYS A 596 10.98 -37.55 -2.73
N ASN A 597 11.64 -37.54 -1.58
CA ASN A 597 11.37 -38.47 -0.49
C ASN A 597 10.96 -37.68 0.75
N PHE A 598 10.01 -38.23 1.49
CA PHE A 598 9.56 -37.70 2.77
C PHE A 598 9.50 -38.82 3.79
N ILE A 599 10.24 -38.68 4.89
CA ILE A 599 10.28 -39.61 6.00
C ILE A 599 9.73 -38.92 7.25
N TYR A 600 8.83 -39.57 7.97
CA TYR A 600 8.22 -38.96 9.16
C TYR A 600 7.89 -39.96 10.26
N SER A 601 7.73 -39.43 11.47
CA SER A 601 7.14 -40.13 12.61
C SER A 601 6.09 -39.26 13.30
N THR A 602 5.03 -39.88 13.81
CA THR A 602 3.90 -39.19 14.45
C THR A 602 3.80 -39.55 15.92
N SER A 603 3.33 -38.60 16.72
CA SER A 603 3.07 -38.84 18.14
C SER A 603 1.79 -39.65 18.37
N SER A 604 1.58 -40.09 19.62
CA SER A 604 0.34 -40.77 20.02
C SER A 604 -0.91 -39.89 19.96
N ASN A 605 -0.74 -38.57 19.94
CA ASN A 605 -1.82 -37.59 20.09
C ASN A 605 -2.33 -37.04 18.75
N VAL A 606 -1.86 -37.59 17.63
CA VAL A 606 -2.29 -37.19 16.28
C VAL A 606 -3.74 -37.61 16.03
N GLU A 607 -4.53 -36.72 15.45
CA GLU A 607 -5.85 -37.06 14.94
C GLU A 607 -5.71 -37.96 13.68
N SER A 608 -6.23 -39.18 13.78
CA SER A 608 -6.26 -40.15 12.67
C SER A 608 -7.05 -39.58 11.48
N GLY A 609 -6.63 -39.90 10.26
CA GLY A 609 -7.41 -39.61 9.06
C GLY A 609 -7.14 -38.26 8.39
N GLN A 610 -6.21 -37.44 8.90
CA GLN A 610 -5.82 -36.19 8.24
C GLN A 610 -4.98 -36.48 6.98
N LEU A 611 -5.36 -35.87 5.86
CA LEU A 611 -4.73 -36.08 4.56
C LEU A 611 -3.57 -35.10 4.32
N TYR A 612 -2.45 -35.65 3.88
CA TYR A 612 -1.25 -34.96 3.44
C TYR A 612 -0.90 -35.37 2.02
N SER A 613 0.00 -34.63 1.37
CA SER A 613 0.54 -34.97 0.07
C SER A 613 2.04 -34.77 0.02
N LEU A 614 2.72 -35.62 -0.76
CA LEU A 614 4.08 -35.38 -1.23
C LEU A 614 4.04 -34.98 -2.70
N ILE A 615 4.43 -33.73 -2.96
CA ILE A 615 4.45 -33.11 -4.28
C ILE A 615 5.88 -33.10 -4.80
N SER A 616 6.07 -33.61 -6.01
CA SER A 616 7.33 -33.47 -6.77
C SER A 616 7.09 -32.76 -8.10
N PHE A 617 7.99 -31.84 -8.45
CA PHE A 617 7.99 -31.15 -9.74
C PHE A 617 9.43 -30.91 -10.22
N SER A 618 9.66 -31.07 -11.52
CA SER A 618 10.90 -30.66 -12.17
C SER A 618 10.60 -30.19 -13.59
N GLY A 619 10.83 -28.91 -13.87
CA GLY A 619 10.56 -28.33 -15.18
C GLY A 619 10.51 -26.81 -15.18
N PHE A 620 9.93 -26.25 -16.24
CA PHE A 620 9.73 -24.81 -16.39
C PHE A 620 8.50 -24.37 -15.59
N PHE A 621 8.72 -23.53 -14.59
CA PHE A 621 7.76 -23.17 -13.56
C PHE A 621 7.00 -21.88 -13.92
N ASN A 622 5.69 -22.01 -14.14
CA ASN A 622 4.75 -20.90 -14.37
C ASN A 622 5.18 -19.86 -15.42
N GLY A 623 6.01 -20.24 -16.39
CA GLY A 623 6.45 -19.31 -17.44
C GLY A 623 7.66 -18.44 -17.07
N PHE A 624 8.22 -18.58 -15.87
CA PHE A 624 9.24 -17.67 -15.35
C PHE A 624 10.67 -18.24 -15.41
N PHE A 625 10.89 -19.41 -14.79
CA PHE A 625 12.21 -19.99 -14.60
C PHE A 625 12.12 -21.51 -14.48
N TYR A 626 13.26 -22.21 -14.57
CA TYR A 626 13.30 -23.63 -14.24
C TYR A 626 13.38 -23.83 -12.73
N ALA A 627 12.63 -24.80 -12.21
CA ALA A 627 12.61 -25.12 -10.80
C ALA A 627 12.45 -26.62 -10.55
N GLN A 628 12.85 -27.05 -9.35
CA GLN A 628 12.51 -28.34 -8.77
C GLN A 628 11.83 -28.10 -7.41
N LEU A 629 10.73 -28.78 -7.17
CA LEU A 629 9.98 -28.68 -5.90
C LEU A 629 9.78 -30.05 -5.31
N CYS A 630 10.19 -30.21 -4.06
CA CYS A 630 9.83 -31.34 -3.20
C CYS A 630 9.11 -30.78 -1.98
N SER A 631 7.82 -31.07 -1.84
CA SER A 631 6.97 -30.49 -0.77
C SER A 631 6.09 -31.53 -0.13
N ALA A 632 6.15 -31.64 1.20
CA ALA A 632 5.22 -32.42 2.00
C ALA A 632 4.30 -31.46 2.75
N SER A 633 2.99 -31.49 2.48
CA SER A 633 2.05 -30.52 3.04
C SER A 633 0.67 -31.11 3.32
N ARG A 634 -0.02 -30.54 4.30
CA ARG A 634 -1.41 -30.85 4.63
C ARG A 634 -2.32 -30.48 3.45
N CYS A 635 -3.28 -31.34 3.14
CA CYS A 635 -4.33 -31.03 2.17
C CYS A 635 -5.44 -30.19 2.81
N GLY A 636 -6.13 -29.34 2.03
CA GLY A 636 -7.19 -28.47 2.54
C GLY A 636 -8.38 -29.22 3.13
N SER A 637 -8.57 -30.48 2.71
CA SER A 637 -9.58 -31.40 3.20
C SER A 637 -9.10 -32.86 3.05
N ASN A 638 -9.96 -33.83 3.33
CA ASN A 638 -9.69 -35.24 3.07
C ASN A 638 -9.94 -35.65 1.60
N ASP A 639 -10.10 -34.68 0.71
CA ASP A 639 -10.15 -34.86 -0.74
C ASP A 639 -8.75 -34.66 -1.36
N PRO A 640 -8.19 -35.63 -2.10
CA PRO A 640 -6.93 -35.46 -2.82
C PRO A 640 -6.86 -34.23 -3.74
N GLU A 641 -7.99 -33.74 -4.27
CA GLU A 641 -8.02 -32.54 -5.10
C GLU A 641 -7.62 -31.28 -4.32
N SER A 642 -7.84 -31.27 -3.00
CA SER A 642 -7.50 -30.15 -2.10
C SER A 642 -6.03 -30.08 -1.69
N CYS A 643 -5.18 -30.98 -2.20
CA CYS A 643 -3.78 -31.07 -1.78
C CYS A 643 -2.87 -29.96 -2.35
N PHE A 644 -3.40 -29.11 -3.23
CA PHE A 644 -2.77 -27.85 -3.66
C PHE A 644 -3.34 -26.62 -2.96
N ASP A 645 -4.35 -26.78 -2.11
CA ASP A 645 -4.95 -25.66 -1.40
C ASP A 645 -3.96 -25.04 -0.41
N ASN A 646 -4.11 -23.74 -0.20
CA ASN A 646 -3.36 -23.03 0.82
C ASN A 646 -3.90 -23.37 2.21
N VAL A 647 -3.05 -23.99 3.03
CA VAL A 647 -3.38 -24.39 4.39
C VAL A 647 -2.50 -23.60 5.36
N PHE A 648 -3.11 -22.94 6.35
CA PHE A 648 -2.38 -22.09 7.31
C PHE A 648 -2.38 -22.66 8.73
N GLU A 649 -3.24 -23.64 8.99
CA GLU A 649 -3.41 -24.24 10.30
C GLU A 649 -3.47 -25.76 10.18
N SER A 650 -3.04 -26.44 11.24
CA SER A 650 -3.10 -27.88 11.36
C SER A 650 -3.34 -28.27 12.81
N GLN A 651 -3.69 -29.54 13.02
CA GLN A 651 -3.78 -30.16 14.34
C GLN A 651 -2.88 -31.40 14.42
N SER A 652 -2.07 -31.68 13.40
CA SER A 652 -1.17 -32.83 13.38
C SER A 652 0.13 -32.53 14.12
N ILE A 653 0.58 -33.46 14.96
CA ILE A 653 1.86 -33.37 15.67
C ILE A 653 2.79 -34.46 15.16
N PHE A 654 3.76 -34.05 14.36
CA PHE A 654 4.88 -34.88 13.93
C PHE A 654 5.95 -34.84 15.03
N GLU A 655 6.71 -35.91 15.24
CA GLU A 655 7.86 -35.89 16.17
C GLU A 655 9.15 -35.57 15.43
N ASN A 656 9.28 -36.16 14.23
CA ASN A 656 10.38 -35.95 13.30
C ASN A 656 9.85 -35.96 11.87
N ALA A 657 10.54 -35.20 11.02
CA ALA A 657 10.25 -35.12 9.60
C ALA A 657 11.56 -34.86 8.84
N SER A 658 11.73 -35.56 7.73
CA SER A 658 12.84 -35.42 6.80
C SER A 658 12.30 -35.35 5.40
N ILE A 659 12.80 -34.41 4.61
CA ILE A 659 12.51 -34.32 3.18
C ILE A 659 13.81 -34.23 2.40
N ASP A 660 13.92 -34.94 1.28
CA ASP A 660 15.10 -34.91 0.42
C ASP A 660 14.73 -35.09 -1.06
N GLY A 661 15.65 -34.73 -1.95
CA GLY A 661 15.49 -34.99 -3.38
C GLY A 661 16.80 -34.93 -4.15
N ASN A 662 16.80 -35.47 -5.38
CA ASN A 662 17.96 -35.44 -6.28
C ASN A 662 18.00 -34.13 -7.09
N PHE A 663 18.18 -33.01 -6.40
CA PHE A 663 18.22 -31.69 -7.01
C PHE A 663 19.44 -31.50 -7.93
N TYR A 664 19.34 -30.57 -8.88
CA TYR A 664 20.49 -30.15 -9.68
C TYR A 664 21.43 -29.27 -8.85
N ASP A 665 22.75 -29.46 -9.05
CA ASP A 665 23.79 -28.79 -8.26
C ASP A 665 23.86 -27.27 -8.50
N ASP A 666 23.37 -26.79 -9.64
CA ASP A 666 23.35 -25.37 -10.00
C ASP A 666 22.14 -24.62 -9.43
N TYR A 667 21.17 -25.31 -8.81
CA TYR A 667 19.96 -24.67 -8.32
C TYR A 667 20.14 -24.20 -6.88
N ARG A 668 19.57 -23.03 -6.59
CA ARG A 668 19.46 -22.51 -5.23
C ARG A 668 18.22 -23.06 -4.53
N ILE A 669 18.42 -23.76 -3.42
CA ILE A 669 17.34 -24.41 -2.66
C ILE A 669 16.88 -23.52 -1.50
N TYR A 670 15.59 -23.20 -1.48
CA TYR A 670 14.89 -22.54 -0.38
C TYR A 670 14.20 -23.59 0.50
N PRO A 671 14.80 -24.00 1.63
CA PRO A 671 14.13 -24.83 2.62
C PRO A 671 13.08 -24.02 3.38
N THR A 672 11.90 -24.61 3.57
CA THR A 672 10.80 -24.02 4.33
C THR A 672 10.19 -25.06 5.28
N VAL A 673 9.76 -24.59 6.45
CA VAL A 673 8.98 -25.38 7.41
C VAL A 673 7.84 -24.50 7.87
N THR A 674 6.61 -24.98 7.67
CA THR A 674 5.38 -24.28 8.05
C THR A 674 4.74 -25.03 9.20
N THR A 675 4.62 -24.36 10.34
CA THR A 675 3.93 -24.86 11.54
C THR A 675 2.92 -23.84 12.05
N TYR A 676 2.01 -24.30 12.90
CA TYR A 676 1.06 -23.45 13.61
C TYR A 676 1.13 -23.69 15.13
N PRO A 677 1.39 -22.64 15.94
CA PRO A 677 1.94 -21.35 15.53
C PRO A 677 3.36 -21.53 14.94
N LEU A 678 3.86 -20.57 14.14
CA LEU A 678 5.23 -20.60 13.61
C LEU A 678 6.15 -19.78 14.51
N THR A 679 6.68 -20.39 15.58
CA THR A 679 7.53 -19.69 16.55
C THR A 679 8.95 -20.20 16.62
N GLU A 680 9.17 -21.47 16.28
CA GLU A 680 10.47 -22.14 16.35
C GLU A 680 11.30 -21.98 15.06
N ASN A 681 12.64 -21.99 15.21
CA ASN A 681 13.57 -22.00 14.07
C ASN A 681 14.02 -23.43 13.75
N TYR A 682 13.24 -24.14 12.94
CA TYR A 682 13.59 -25.48 12.47
C TYR A 682 14.71 -25.50 11.41
N LEU A 683 15.10 -24.33 10.87
CA LEU A 683 16.22 -24.21 9.93
C LEU A 683 17.58 -24.01 10.63
N LYS A 684 17.62 -24.00 11.97
CA LYS A 684 18.84 -23.70 12.74
C LYS A 684 20.04 -24.54 12.32
N ASN A 685 19.82 -25.83 12.05
CA ASN A 685 20.87 -26.79 11.70
C ASN A 685 20.95 -27.10 10.20
N TYR A 686 20.14 -26.44 9.36
CA TYR A 686 20.21 -26.61 7.91
C TYR A 686 21.53 -26.03 7.38
N ASN A 687 22.26 -26.79 6.58
CA ASN A 687 23.49 -26.36 5.92
C ASN A 687 23.25 -26.12 4.43
N LEU A 688 23.98 -25.15 3.87
CA LEU A 688 24.00 -24.91 2.43
C LEU A 688 24.58 -26.13 1.70
N GLY A 689 23.86 -26.61 0.69
CA GLY A 689 24.22 -27.79 -0.09
C GLY A 689 23.62 -29.10 0.40
N ASP A 690 22.92 -29.10 1.54
CA ASP A 690 22.12 -30.25 1.94
C ASP A 690 20.88 -30.33 1.04
N TYR A 691 20.85 -31.33 0.15
CA TYR A 691 19.68 -31.76 -0.63
C TYR A 691 18.58 -32.41 0.24
N SER A 692 18.67 -32.21 1.55
CA SER A 692 17.77 -32.75 2.55
C SER A 692 17.55 -31.75 3.67
N LEU A 693 16.36 -31.72 4.23
CA LEU A 693 16.02 -30.97 5.43
C LEU A 693 15.48 -31.96 6.47
N ASN A 694 16.21 -32.06 7.58
CA ASN A 694 15.89 -32.95 8.69
C ASN A 694 15.52 -32.13 9.92
N ILE A 695 14.31 -32.36 10.45
CA ILE A 695 13.81 -31.69 11.65
C ILE A 695 13.33 -32.72 12.66
N SER A 696 13.58 -32.45 13.94
CA SER A 696 13.27 -33.31 15.07
C SER A 696 12.76 -32.47 16.22
N ASP A 697 12.15 -33.11 17.21
CA ASP A 697 11.54 -32.45 18.36
C ASP A 697 10.53 -31.36 17.94
N ILE A 698 9.71 -31.66 16.93
CA ILE A 698 8.67 -30.74 16.44
C ILE A 698 7.60 -30.63 17.53
N LYS A 699 7.37 -29.42 18.06
CA LYS A 699 6.43 -29.18 19.17
C LYS A 699 5.16 -28.45 18.73
N GLU A 700 5.15 -27.92 17.51
CA GLU A 700 4.06 -27.15 16.94
C GLU A 700 3.25 -28.02 15.97
N TYR A 701 2.05 -27.56 15.60
CA TYR A 701 1.25 -28.30 14.63
C TYR A 701 1.88 -28.21 13.24
N PHE A 702 2.20 -29.36 12.66
CA PHE A 702 2.86 -29.45 11.38
C PHE A 702 1.87 -29.13 10.25
N VAL A 703 2.20 -28.16 9.40
CA VAL A 703 1.42 -27.83 8.19
C VAL A 703 2.15 -28.35 6.96
N GLY A 704 3.46 -28.15 6.88
CA GLY A 704 4.26 -28.69 5.79
C GLY A 704 5.75 -28.36 5.89
N MET A 705 6.52 -28.95 4.99
CA MET A 705 7.92 -28.60 4.74
C MET A 705 8.23 -28.75 3.26
N SER A 706 9.08 -27.88 2.73
CA SER A 706 9.41 -27.88 1.31
C SER A 706 10.89 -27.57 1.08
N LEU A 707 11.41 -28.12 -0.03
CA LEU A 707 12.65 -27.71 -0.66
C LEU A 707 12.29 -27.18 -2.04
N PHE A 708 12.28 -25.85 -2.18
CA PHE A 708 11.99 -25.19 -3.45
C PHE A 708 13.28 -24.71 -4.10
N ALA A 709 13.74 -25.43 -5.12
CA ALA A 709 14.98 -25.19 -5.82
C ALA A 709 14.74 -24.42 -7.11
N ILE A 710 15.45 -23.32 -7.30
CA ILE A 710 15.30 -22.41 -8.44
C ILE A 710 16.65 -22.26 -9.13
N GLN A 711 16.64 -22.29 -10.47
CA GLN A 711 17.85 -22.11 -11.28
C GLN A 711 18.44 -20.70 -11.14
#